data_AF-A0A0D3L1H4-F1
#
_entry.id   AF-A0A0D3L1H4-F1
#
_cell.length_a   1.000
_cell.length_b   1.000
_cell.length_c   1.000
_cell.angle_alpha   90.00
_cell.angle_beta   90.00
_cell.angle_gamma   90.00
#
_symmetry.space_group_name_H-M   'P 1'
#
loop_
_entity.id
_entity.type
_entity.pdbx_description
1 polymer ?
#
loop_
_entity_poly.entity_id
_entity_poly.type
_entity_poly.pdbx_seq_one_letter_code
_entity_poly.pdbx_strand_id
1 'polypeptide(L)'
;MTDAAAARSLLLLLANRCAAEEAKEAALRDFMSVPPEQRDRVLDEAVSLIASSSDSLLASRRWPLPLPSRRAALGSYARLLDSMMREEPGGGARFTDGGDSAKRRRFVGVLLRQLRRGKGGVWALEREAARRRRQIVDVAFPALQSLRCLSLQAMTTPVLSSAATGQMSFVLPSKYWGEGAEPPAPLPESGVQLGRNGGGALEQSSALACLWFGGFAGGDEVARRKEQLLEAVRGDGEWDAACGDDEDAQAASILLMQYNDPFTPPWQRRNEVALPVGGDEFYASLLQGGAEVASALATDLGNGSYALEYERVEMPSAPAGKSAAAIVLRVVLQYTCGHGHLDPPAKEGWPTSGALNLPLRVRRAADVLPLPDLVPPPAAQPSNGDGLIDLSRFDAVVAIGDSTMRQFRPTNADRMRVRIEFHQLSFLLDASSARRCGERARMARRVLGGAASPARQLVLYGGGTWDVMSEYGGGSETTHLPLPEYEAAFATCLRGVRAAFPNATLVLKSLQALHPHRVDCQTATSQLLVNAQNARNRTSTCHVRTKYMSASRTSRLFLSQERVAASLGVRTLGRLYSLTYRHAHQTVRGDGRHFTPQFNDFLWGRTFANVELCSERHRPARFHASRAAGGRRGQGVGAGARDAPEGVGCAVSLVEKHSKTRCEAGGNFGCRVRDDGDREVWARSCRGMFRCEGEADDVACGYPPGAGSYTCRCGQPNSTTANSCADPRRWAGKLSWNLVVSR
;
A
#
# COMPACT_ATOMS: atom_id res chain seq x y z
N MET A 1 50.98 2.59 28.86
CA MET A 1 51.36 1.60 27.82
C MET A 1 50.43 1.61 26.61
N THR A 2 49.12 1.86 26.77
CA THR A 2 48.13 1.86 25.66
C THR A 2 48.49 2.80 24.51
N ASP A 3 48.87 4.06 24.79
CA ASP A 3 49.20 5.04 23.74
C ASP A 3 50.39 4.59 22.86
N ALA A 4 51.39 3.93 23.45
CA ALA A 4 52.53 3.41 22.71
C ALA A 4 52.15 2.24 21.78
N ALA A 5 51.13 1.45 22.12
CA ALA A 5 50.59 0.42 21.25
C ALA A 5 49.75 1.04 20.11
N ALA A 6 48.85 1.98 20.46
CA ALA A 6 48.04 2.72 19.50
C ALA A 6 48.89 3.46 18.45
N ALA A 7 49.95 4.14 18.91
CA ALA A 7 50.91 4.83 18.05
C ALA A 7 51.71 3.86 17.16
N ARG A 8 52.11 2.68 17.65
CA ARG A 8 52.77 1.65 16.82
C ARG A 8 51.84 1.12 15.73
N SER A 9 50.60 0.82 16.06
CA SER A 9 49.59 0.35 15.08
C SER A 9 49.27 1.42 14.04
N LEU A 10 49.16 2.69 14.45
CA LEU A 10 49.03 3.81 13.53
C LEU A 10 50.28 3.96 12.64
N LEU A 11 51.49 3.89 13.20
CA LEU A 11 52.74 3.97 12.43
C LEU A 11 52.88 2.84 11.40
N LEU A 12 52.40 1.64 11.71
CA LEU A 12 52.31 0.51 10.77
C LEU A 12 51.37 0.83 9.59
N LEU A 13 50.21 1.44 9.85
CA LEU A 13 49.25 1.82 8.82
C LEU A 13 49.70 3.06 8.01
N LEU A 14 50.46 3.97 8.62
CA LEU A 14 51.07 5.13 7.96
C LEU A 14 52.35 4.79 7.18
N ALA A 15 52.96 3.62 7.41
CA ALA A 15 54.18 3.19 6.72
C ALA A 15 53.93 2.87 5.24
N ASN A 16 54.92 3.15 4.38
CA ASN A 16 54.77 2.95 2.93
C ASN A 16 54.94 1.50 2.46
N ARG A 17 55.39 0.59 3.32
CA ARG A 17 55.67 -0.81 2.93
C ARG A 17 54.36 -1.57 2.79
N CYS A 18 54.32 -2.49 1.83
CA CYS A 18 53.23 -3.46 1.68
C CYS A 18 53.25 -4.45 2.85
N ALA A 19 52.72 -4.06 4.00
CA ALA A 19 52.29 -5.00 5.02
C ALA A 19 51.20 -5.92 4.43
N ALA A 20 51.22 -7.20 4.82
CA ALA A 20 50.18 -8.16 4.46
C ALA A 20 48.80 -7.68 4.98
N GLU A 21 47.71 -8.09 4.34
CA GLU A 21 46.37 -7.59 4.70
C GLU A 21 45.99 -7.98 6.14
N GLU A 22 46.41 -9.15 6.59
CA GLU A 22 46.24 -9.64 7.96
C GLU A 22 46.94 -8.74 8.99
N ALA A 23 48.14 -8.25 8.67
CA ALA A 23 48.90 -7.35 9.54
C ALA A 23 48.26 -5.96 9.62
N LYS A 24 47.65 -5.49 8.52
CA LYS A 24 46.88 -4.24 8.49
C LYS A 24 45.54 -4.37 9.23
N GLU A 25 44.87 -5.51 9.08
CA GLU A 25 43.63 -5.86 9.78
C GLU A 25 43.86 -5.93 11.28
N ALA A 26 44.93 -6.59 11.73
CA ALA A 26 45.36 -6.62 13.13
C ALA A 26 45.67 -5.20 13.65
N ALA A 27 46.53 -4.44 12.97
CA ALA A 27 46.87 -3.08 13.38
C ALA A 27 45.64 -2.15 13.47
N LEU A 28 44.68 -2.26 12.53
CA LEU A 28 43.43 -1.50 12.60
C LEU A 28 42.51 -1.98 13.73
N ARG A 29 42.42 -3.29 13.99
CA ARG A 29 41.65 -3.86 15.09
C ARG A 29 42.17 -3.38 16.43
N ASP A 30 43.48 -3.44 16.64
CA ASP A 30 44.15 -2.95 17.84
C ASP A 30 43.89 -1.46 18.03
N PHE A 31 44.08 -0.66 16.98
CA PHE A 31 43.79 0.78 17.01
C PHE A 31 42.32 1.11 17.32
N MET A 32 41.38 0.33 16.80
CA MET A 32 39.94 0.52 17.05
C MET A 32 39.49 0.03 18.44
N SER A 33 40.28 -0.82 19.10
CA SER A 33 40.05 -1.25 20.50
C SER A 33 40.38 -0.17 21.54
N VAL A 34 41.19 0.83 21.15
CA VAL A 34 41.59 1.96 22.00
C VAL A 34 40.38 2.86 22.31
N PRO A 35 40.22 3.36 23.56
CA PRO A 35 39.15 4.29 23.92
C PRO A 35 39.08 5.52 22.99
N PRO A 36 37.87 6.05 22.69
CA PRO A 36 37.71 7.15 21.72
C PRO A 36 38.60 8.37 21.98
N GLU A 37 38.76 8.77 23.24
CA GLU A 37 39.59 9.95 23.61
C GLU A 37 41.08 9.75 23.31
N GLN A 38 41.64 8.57 23.60
CA GLN A 38 43.02 8.23 23.25
C GLN A 38 43.19 8.11 21.73
N ARG A 39 42.18 7.53 21.05
CA ARG A 39 42.16 7.40 19.59
C ARG A 39 42.18 8.76 18.89
N ASP A 40 41.41 9.72 19.39
CA ASP A 40 41.36 11.08 18.84
C ASP A 40 42.69 11.82 19.03
N ARG A 41 43.35 11.70 20.19
CA ARG A 41 44.71 12.25 20.42
C ARG A 41 45.72 11.66 19.42
N VAL A 42 45.72 10.34 19.24
CA VAL A 42 46.60 9.65 18.29
C VAL A 42 46.30 10.05 16.83
N LEU A 43 45.03 10.37 16.49
CA LEU A 43 44.67 10.93 15.19
C LEU A 43 45.09 12.39 15.02
N ASP A 44 45.06 13.22 16.07
CA ASP A 44 45.60 14.58 16.03
C ASP A 44 47.12 14.57 15.82
N GLU A 45 47.86 13.70 16.50
CA GLU A 45 49.28 13.46 16.23
C GLU A 45 49.52 13.00 14.78
N ALA A 46 48.66 12.13 14.24
CA ALA A 46 48.71 11.70 12.85
C ALA A 46 48.53 12.87 11.87
N VAL A 47 47.51 13.70 12.09
CA VAL A 47 47.21 14.88 11.27
C VAL A 47 48.35 15.89 11.36
N SER A 48 48.87 16.15 12.56
CA SER A 48 50.01 17.04 12.78
C SER A 48 51.27 16.54 12.06
N LEU A 49 51.57 15.24 12.12
CA LEU A 49 52.72 14.62 11.43
C LEU A 49 52.57 14.65 9.90
N ILE A 50 51.35 14.52 9.38
CA ILE A 50 51.06 14.65 7.95
C ILE A 50 51.25 16.12 7.53
N ALA A 51 50.72 17.08 8.31
CA ALA A 51 50.87 18.50 8.06
C ALA A 51 52.35 18.93 8.09
N SER A 52 53.12 18.54 9.12
CA SER A 52 54.55 18.86 9.25
C SER A 52 55.45 18.23 8.18
N SER A 53 54.88 17.46 7.24
CA SER A 53 55.61 16.91 6.10
C SER A 53 55.53 17.78 4.84
N SER A 54 54.62 18.75 4.77
CA SER A 54 54.32 19.56 3.57
C SER A 54 55.55 20.19 2.92
N ASP A 55 56.47 20.70 3.75
CA ASP A 55 57.56 21.57 3.32
C ASP A 55 58.75 20.79 2.75
N SER A 56 58.72 19.45 2.86
CA SER A 56 59.74 18.57 2.32
C SER A 56 59.52 18.34 0.81
N LEU A 57 60.55 18.57 0.00
CA LEU A 57 60.57 18.26 -1.45
C LEU A 57 60.11 16.83 -1.79
N LEU A 58 60.40 15.85 -0.93
CA LEU A 58 59.96 14.46 -1.11
C LEU A 58 58.45 14.27 -0.90
N ALA A 59 57.79 15.16 -0.16
CA ALA A 59 56.38 15.10 0.20
C ALA A 59 55.52 15.99 -0.71
N SER A 60 56.02 17.15 -1.14
CA SER A 60 55.27 18.06 -2.03
C SER A 60 55.08 17.48 -3.45
N ARG A 61 56.08 16.78 -4.00
CA ARG A 61 56.04 16.23 -5.37
C ARG A 61 55.39 14.85 -5.44
N ARG A 62 54.58 14.61 -6.48
CA ARG A 62 54.20 13.25 -6.91
C ARG A 62 55.33 12.64 -7.74
N TRP A 63 55.98 11.60 -7.21
CA TRP A 63 56.99 10.83 -7.92
C TRP A 63 56.34 9.77 -8.83
N PRO A 64 56.98 9.34 -9.93
CA PRO A 64 56.43 8.31 -10.81
C PRO A 64 56.46 6.89 -10.19
N LEU A 65 57.42 6.65 -9.29
CA LEU A 65 57.64 5.37 -8.61
C LEU A 65 57.48 5.53 -7.09
N PRO A 66 57.00 4.48 -6.38
CA PRO A 66 56.85 4.52 -4.93
C PRO A 66 58.21 4.54 -4.23
N LEU A 67 58.54 5.66 -3.59
CA LEU A 67 59.79 5.79 -2.83
C LEU A 67 59.65 5.13 -1.43
N PRO A 68 60.67 4.41 -0.92
CA PRO A 68 60.66 3.85 0.44
C PRO A 68 60.86 4.91 1.55
N SER A 69 60.43 6.14 1.31
CA SER A 69 60.55 7.28 2.23
C SER A 69 59.25 7.53 3.00
N ARG A 70 59.34 7.64 4.33
CA ARG A 70 58.22 8.05 5.20
C ARG A 70 57.68 9.43 4.80
N ARG A 71 58.54 10.37 4.40
CA ARG A 71 58.12 11.71 3.94
C ARG A 71 57.32 11.64 2.63
N ALA A 72 57.69 10.77 1.71
CA ALA A 72 56.94 10.56 0.46
C ALA A 72 55.55 9.92 0.69
N ALA A 73 55.41 9.06 1.72
CA ALA A 73 54.12 8.50 2.12
C ALA A 73 53.23 9.54 2.82
N LEU A 74 53.79 10.32 3.75
CA LEU A 74 53.07 11.43 4.40
C LEU A 74 52.60 12.48 3.39
N GLY A 75 53.40 12.77 2.34
CA GLY A 75 52.97 13.61 1.22
C GLY A 75 51.78 13.04 0.42
N SER A 76 51.70 11.72 0.22
CA SER A 76 50.52 11.08 -0.38
C SER A 76 49.29 11.19 0.53
N TYR A 77 49.46 11.03 1.85
CA TYR A 77 48.39 11.29 2.81
C TYR A 77 47.93 12.75 2.77
N ALA A 78 48.85 13.72 2.78
CA ALA A 78 48.53 15.15 2.72
C ALA A 78 47.71 15.49 1.46
N ARG A 79 48.14 15.02 0.28
CA ARG A 79 47.43 15.27 -0.99
C ARG A 79 46.07 14.58 -1.07
N LEU A 80 45.90 13.42 -0.43
CA LEU A 80 44.59 12.79 -0.27
C LEU A 80 43.71 13.62 0.68
N LEU A 81 44.19 13.98 1.87
CA LEU A 81 43.45 14.81 2.83
C LEU A 81 43.02 16.15 2.22
N ASP A 82 43.93 16.90 1.58
CA ASP A 82 43.61 18.18 0.95
C ASP A 82 42.69 18.03 -0.27
N SER A 83 42.61 16.85 -0.87
CA SER A 83 41.56 16.55 -1.85
C SER A 83 40.21 16.41 -1.15
N MET A 84 40.15 15.58 -0.11
CA MET A 84 38.95 15.29 0.67
C MET A 84 38.40 16.55 1.36
N MET A 85 39.28 17.47 1.77
CA MET A 85 38.92 18.78 2.33
C MET A 85 38.27 19.70 1.29
N ARG A 86 38.75 19.69 0.03
CA ARG A 86 38.23 20.51 -1.09
C ARG A 86 36.95 19.95 -1.71
N GLU A 87 36.77 18.64 -1.69
CA GLU A 87 35.64 17.95 -2.33
C GLU A 87 34.40 17.86 -1.44
N GLU A 88 34.46 18.27 -0.17
CA GLU A 88 33.28 18.27 0.71
C GLU A 88 32.44 19.54 0.49
N PRO A 89 31.20 19.44 -0.03
CA PRO A 89 30.30 20.58 -0.08
C PRO A 89 29.84 20.91 1.35
N GLY A 90 29.86 22.19 1.72
CA GLY A 90 29.34 22.63 3.01
C GLY A 90 27.84 22.33 3.12
N GLY A 91 27.46 21.38 3.96
CA GLY A 91 26.08 20.86 3.97
C GLY A 91 25.77 19.89 5.10
N GLY A 92 25.63 20.42 6.33
CA GLY A 92 25.06 19.67 7.46
C GLY A 92 25.67 20.04 8.80
N ALA A 93 24.89 20.69 9.67
CA ALA A 93 25.35 21.17 10.98
C ALA A 93 25.97 20.08 11.88
N ARG A 94 25.54 18.81 11.74
CA ARG A 94 26.13 17.67 12.46
C ARG A 94 27.55 17.29 12.04
N PHE A 95 28.08 17.82 10.94
CA PHE A 95 29.44 17.53 10.45
C PHE A 95 30.44 18.65 10.75
N THR A 96 29.98 19.86 11.10
CA THR A 96 30.85 21.03 11.35
C THR A 96 31.37 21.13 12.79
N ASP A 97 30.77 20.42 13.74
CA ASP A 97 31.23 20.40 15.13
C ASP A 97 32.66 19.85 15.22
N GLY A 98 33.56 20.66 15.78
CA GLY A 98 35.00 20.38 15.92
C GLY A 98 35.92 20.93 14.83
N GLY A 99 35.40 21.60 13.80
CA GLY A 99 36.18 22.32 12.80
C GLY A 99 37.13 21.46 11.95
N ASP A 100 38.13 22.10 11.34
CA ASP A 100 39.05 21.47 10.38
C ASP A 100 39.89 20.33 10.96
N SER A 101 40.26 20.40 12.25
CA SER A 101 40.97 19.30 12.94
C SER A 101 40.09 18.05 13.01
N ALA A 102 38.86 18.15 13.53
CA ALA A 102 37.94 17.01 13.61
C ALA A 102 37.62 16.43 12.23
N LYS A 103 37.49 17.29 11.20
CA LYS A 103 37.33 16.88 9.80
C LYS A 103 38.55 16.09 9.29
N ARG A 104 39.77 16.60 9.48
CA ARG A 104 41.02 15.90 9.12
C ARG A 104 41.20 14.59 9.90
N ARG A 105 40.86 14.51 11.19
CA ARG A 105 40.86 13.26 11.98
C ARG A 105 39.96 12.18 11.36
N ARG A 106 38.70 12.53 11.06
CA ARG A 106 37.72 11.61 10.43
C ARG A 106 38.23 11.11 9.08
N PHE A 107 38.85 11.99 8.29
CA PHE A 107 39.47 11.68 7.01
C PHE A 107 40.69 10.75 7.11
N VAL A 108 41.56 10.92 8.11
CA VAL A 108 42.63 9.95 8.38
C VAL A 108 42.03 8.58 8.73
N GLY A 109 41.07 8.50 9.65
CA GLY A 109 40.40 7.24 10.02
C GLY A 109 39.73 6.52 8.85
N VAL A 110 39.21 7.27 7.87
CA VAL A 110 38.73 6.77 6.59
C VAL A 110 39.84 6.18 5.72
N LEU A 111 40.97 6.87 5.55
CA LEU A 111 42.08 6.40 4.72
C LEU A 111 42.68 5.10 5.30
N LEU A 112 42.80 5.00 6.62
CA LEU A 112 43.23 3.77 7.31
C LEU A 112 42.29 2.58 7.00
N ARG A 113 40.97 2.80 7.02
CA ARG A 113 39.97 1.77 6.65
C ARG A 113 40.03 1.32 5.19
N GLN A 114 40.34 2.23 4.27
CA GLN A 114 40.55 1.90 2.85
C GLN A 114 41.86 1.10 2.67
N LEU A 115 42.93 1.51 3.35
CA LEU A 115 44.24 0.86 3.23
C LEU A 115 44.28 -0.56 3.77
N ARG A 116 43.41 -0.91 4.73
CA ARG A 116 43.20 -2.30 5.17
C ARG A 116 42.89 -3.25 4.01
N ARG A 117 41.98 -2.85 3.10
CA ARG A 117 41.44 -3.70 2.00
C ARG A 117 42.15 -3.48 0.66
N GLY A 118 43.23 -2.69 0.65
CA GLY A 118 43.94 -2.32 -0.57
C GLY A 118 45.18 -3.16 -0.78
N LYS A 119 45.30 -3.76 -1.98
CA LYS A 119 46.54 -4.35 -2.51
C LYS A 119 47.60 -3.25 -2.78
N GLY A 120 48.20 -2.73 -1.71
CA GLY A 120 49.23 -1.69 -1.72
C GLY A 120 49.20 -0.76 -0.51
N GLY A 121 50.12 0.20 -0.47
CA GLY A 121 50.15 1.30 0.52
C GLY A 121 49.38 2.55 0.05
N VAL A 122 49.54 3.67 0.77
CA VAL A 122 48.92 4.98 0.42
C VAL A 122 49.22 5.44 -1.01
N TRP A 123 50.37 5.04 -1.55
CA TRP A 123 50.79 5.22 -2.93
C TRP A 123 49.94 4.51 -3.99
N ALA A 124 49.36 3.36 -3.66
CA ALA A 124 48.42 2.68 -4.54
C ALA A 124 47.06 3.37 -4.51
N LEU A 125 46.59 3.75 -3.30
CA LEU A 125 45.33 4.47 -3.10
C LEU A 125 45.33 5.84 -3.79
N GLU A 126 46.42 6.61 -3.70
CA GLU A 126 46.55 7.89 -4.40
C GLU A 126 46.59 7.72 -5.93
N ARG A 127 47.28 6.69 -6.44
CA ARG A 127 47.31 6.41 -7.89
C ARG A 127 45.97 5.90 -8.40
N GLU A 128 45.23 5.12 -7.62
CA GLU A 128 43.87 4.68 -7.96
C GLU A 128 42.91 5.87 -8.06
N ALA A 129 42.91 6.75 -7.05
CA ALA A 129 42.12 7.98 -7.06
C ALA A 129 42.49 8.89 -8.26
N ALA A 130 43.78 9.00 -8.58
CA ALA A 130 44.26 9.78 -9.73
C ALA A 130 43.94 9.13 -11.09
N ARG A 131 43.93 7.80 -11.20
CA ARG A 131 43.59 7.09 -12.45
C ARG A 131 42.10 7.21 -12.74
N ARG A 132 41.25 6.96 -11.73
CA ARG A 132 39.80 7.15 -11.84
C ARG A 132 39.45 8.59 -12.22
N ARG A 133 40.16 9.57 -11.66
CA ARG A 133 40.00 10.98 -12.07
C ARG A 133 40.19 11.23 -13.57
N ARG A 134 41.15 10.56 -14.22
CA ARG A 134 41.30 10.67 -15.68
C ARG A 134 40.18 9.95 -16.41
N GLN A 135 39.95 8.68 -16.07
CA GLN A 135 38.94 7.84 -16.72
C GLN A 135 37.52 8.44 -16.70
N ILE A 136 37.12 9.12 -15.62
CA ILE A 136 35.81 9.77 -15.53
C ILE A 136 35.75 11.01 -16.43
N VAL A 137 36.82 11.83 -16.50
CA VAL A 137 36.89 12.95 -17.44
C VAL A 137 36.82 12.42 -18.88
N ASP A 138 37.57 11.37 -19.20
CA ASP A 138 37.63 10.78 -20.55
C ASP A 138 36.28 10.19 -21.01
N VAL A 139 35.42 9.70 -20.08
CA VAL A 139 34.12 9.09 -20.40
C VAL A 139 32.94 10.06 -20.29
N ALA A 140 32.96 11.02 -19.35
CA ALA A 140 31.86 11.97 -19.18
C ALA A 140 31.88 13.09 -20.23
N PHE A 141 33.07 13.52 -20.68
CA PHE A 141 33.22 14.67 -21.58
C PHE A 141 32.63 14.44 -22.99
N PRO A 142 32.78 13.26 -23.64
CA PRO A 142 32.18 13.01 -24.95
C PRO A 142 30.64 13.00 -24.93
N ALA A 143 30.02 12.38 -23.92
CA ALA A 143 28.57 12.32 -23.76
C ALA A 143 27.93 13.70 -23.46
N LEU A 144 28.72 14.65 -22.93
CA LEU A 144 28.30 16.04 -22.73
C LEU A 144 28.50 16.92 -23.98
N GLN A 145 29.43 16.58 -24.87
CA GLN A 145 29.68 17.34 -26.11
C GLN A 145 28.62 17.11 -27.20
N SER A 146 27.83 16.03 -27.13
CA SER A 146 26.72 15.75 -28.06
C SER A 146 25.43 16.54 -27.77
N LEU A 147 25.48 17.62 -26.98
CA LEU A 147 24.34 18.52 -26.71
C LEU A 147 24.76 19.99 -26.89
N ARG A 148 24.99 20.39 -28.15
CA ARG A 148 25.64 21.67 -28.54
C ARG A 148 24.91 22.99 -28.20
N CYS A 149 23.81 22.99 -27.45
CA CYS A 149 23.00 24.19 -27.20
C CYS A 149 22.57 24.43 -25.74
N LEU A 150 23.16 23.76 -24.75
CA LEU A 150 22.78 23.94 -23.34
C LEU A 150 23.91 24.59 -22.54
N SER A 151 23.71 25.87 -22.19
CA SER A 151 24.50 26.58 -21.20
C SER A 151 24.49 25.82 -19.86
N LEU A 152 25.69 25.44 -19.37
CA LEU A 152 26.01 24.88 -18.05
C LEU A 152 24.80 24.57 -17.16
N GLN A 153 24.24 23.38 -17.31
CA GLN A 153 23.05 22.98 -16.56
C GLN A 153 23.40 22.20 -15.30
N ALA A 154 22.59 22.42 -14.26
CA ALA A 154 22.72 21.70 -13.00
C ALA A 154 22.57 20.20 -13.23
N MET A 155 23.65 19.45 -12.98
CA MET A 155 23.61 18.00 -12.91
C MET A 155 22.63 17.59 -11.82
N THR A 156 21.71 16.69 -12.17
CA THR A 156 20.77 16.08 -11.23
C THR A 156 21.34 14.80 -10.67
N THR A 157 20.80 14.38 -9.54
CA THR A 157 21.13 13.12 -8.87
C THR A 157 19.83 12.48 -8.39
N PRO A 158 19.73 11.14 -8.35
CA PRO A 158 20.77 10.17 -8.68
C PRO A 158 20.92 9.87 -10.18
N VAL A 159 22.07 9.30 -10.55
CA VAL A 159 22.21 8.52 -11.79
C VAL A 159 21.62 7.14 -11.54
N LEU A 160 20.75 6.68 -12.43
CA LEU A 160 20.08 5.39 -12.37
C LEU A 160 20.78 4.41 -13.31
N SER A 161 20.90 3.14 -12.93
CA SER A 161 21.46 2.09 -13.78
C SER A 161 20.65 0.80 -13.64
N SER A 162 20.20 0.28 -14.78
CA SER A 162 19.47 -0.99 -14.89
C SER A 162 20.44 -2.12 -15.24
N ALA A 163 20.47 -3.17 -14.43
CA ALA A 163 21.28 -4.35 -14.73
C ALA A 163 20.68 -5.16 -15.89
N ALA A 164 19.35 -5.25 -15.97
CA ALA A 164 18.63 -6.00 -17.00
C ALA A 164 18.87 -5.47 -18.42
N THR A 165 18.88 -4.14 -18.58
CA THR A 165 18.95 -3.49 -19.90
C THR A 165 20.31 -2.85 -20.20
N GLY A 166 21.23 -2.82 -19.22
CA GLY A 166 22.50 -2.10 -19.32
C GLY A 166 22.37 -0.58 -19.45
N GLN A 167 21.14 -0.04 -19.40
CA GLN A 167 20.85 1.37 -19.59
C GLN A 167 21.23 2.20 -18.37
N MET A 168 21.69 3.42 -18.63
CA MET A 168 21.87 4.46 -17.62
C MET A 168 20.88 5.60 -17.85
N SER A 169 20.22 6.06 -16.80
CA SER A 169 19.22 7.14 -16.89
C SER A 169 19.55 8.29 -15.96
N PHE A 170 19.35 9.52 -16.44
CA PHE A 170 19.56 10.76 -15.71
C PHE A 170 18.23 11.50 -15.54
N VAL A 171 17.99 12.02 -14.35
CA VAL A 171 16.78 12.80 -14.02
C VAL A 171 16.84 14.16 -14.74
N LEU A 172 15.83 14.63 -15.47
CA LEU A 172 15.93 15.99 -16.03
C LEU A 172 15.68 17.07 -14.94
N PRO A 173 16.39 18.21 -14.97
CA PRO A 173 16.12 19.34 -14.09
C PRO A 173 14.66 19.79 -14.16
N SER A 174 14.09 20.24 -13.03
CA SER A 174 12.63 20.38 -12.87
C SER A 174 11.94 21.41 -13.77
N LYS A 175 12.69 22.17 -14.56
CA LYS A 175 12.20 23.06 -15.61
C LYS A 175 11.79 22.33 -16.90
N TYR A 176 12.20 21.07 -17.06
CA TYR A 176 11.91 20.22 -18.23
C TYR A 176 10.79 19.21 -17.98
N TRP A 177 10.08 19.33 -16.86
CA TRP A 177 9.03 18.39 -16.51
C TRP A 177 7.83 19.07 -15.84
N GLY A 178 6.66 18.44 -15.91
CA GLY A 178 5.37 19.08 -15.65
C GLY A 178 4.66 19.60 -16.91
N GLU A 179 3.51 20.23 -16.70
CA GLU A 179 2.58 20.65 -17.75
C GLU A 179 3.16 21.82 -18.58
N GLY A 180 3.17 21.68 -19.91
CA GLY A 180 3.75 22.66 -20.83
C GLY A 180 5.29 22.66 -20.91
N ALA A 181 5.98 21.72 -20.26
CA ALA A 181 7.43 21.60 -20.34
C ALA A 181 7.87 20.79 -21.57
N GLU A 182 8.73 21.40 -22.40
CA GLU A 182 9.35 20.76 -23.56
C GLU A 182 10.83 20.44 -23.24
N PRO A 183 11.19 19.19 -22.89
CA PRO A 183 12.59 18.78 -22.79
C PRO A 183 13.27 18.89 -24.16
N PRO A 184 14.53 19.36 -24.24
CA PRO A 184 15.25 19.45 -25.50
C PRO A 184 15.46 18.05 -26.07
N ALA A 185 15.14 17.87 -27.36
CA ALA A 185 15.37 16.61 -28.05
C ALA A 185 16.87 16.26 -28.05
N PRO A 186 17.25 15.00 -27.73
CA PRO A 186 18.61 14.52 -27.96
C PRO A 186 18.99 14.63 -29.44
N LEU A 187 20.30 14.69 -29.74
CA LEU A 187 20.73 14.65 -31.13
C LEU A 187 20.31 13.33 -31.80
N PRO A 188 19.90 13.36 -33.08
CA PRO A 188 19.82 12.16 -33.90
C PRO A 188 21.11 11.33 -33.78
N GLU A 189 20.99 10.01 -33.85
CA GLU A 189 22.11 9.04 -33.83
C GLU A 189 22.94 8.99 -32.53
N SER A 190 22.63 9.80 -31.51
CA SER A 190 23.40 9.84 -30.25
C SER A 190 23.27 8.60 -29.35
N GLY A 191 22.35 7.67 -29.64
CA GLY A 191 22.01 6.56 -28.74
C GLY A 191 21.27 6.99 -27.45
N VAL A 192 20.85 8.26 -27.39
CA VAL A 192 20.17 8.88 -26.25
C VAL A 192 18.69 9.09 -26.55
N GLN A 193 17.82 8.74 -25.60
CA GLN A 193 16.37 8.87 -25.71
C GLN A 193 15.78 9.60 -24.49
N LEU A 194 14.56 10.14 -24.63
CA LEU A 194 13.81 10.73 -23.53
C LEU A 194 12.82 9.70 -22.96
N GLY A 195 13.07 9.24 -21.73
CA GLY A 195 12.15 8.39 -20.97
C GLY A 195 11.13 9.21 -20.19
N ARG A 196 9.95 8.64 -19.94
CA ARG A 196 8.91 9.21 -19.07
C ARG A 196 8.89 8.50 -17.72
N ASN A 197 8.29 9.10 -16.70
CA ASN A 197 8.06 8.49 -15.39
C ASN A 197 9.34 7.91 -14.72
N GLY A 198 10.52 8.45 -15.04
CA GLY A 198 11.80 7.98 -14.52
C GLY A 198 12.60 7.08 -15.48
N GLY A 199 11.96 6.45 -16.47
CA GLY A 199 12.59 5.58 -17.45
C GLY A 199 13.06 4.23 -16.90
N GLY A 200 13.01 3.18 -17.73
CA GLY A 200 13.42 1.83 -17.34
C GLY A 200 12.53 1.26 -16.23
N ALA A 201 13.09 0.61 -15.22
CA ALA A 201 12.31 -0.05 -14.17
C ALA A 201 11.49 0.92 -13.27
N LEU A 202 11.72 2.25 -13.34
CA LEU A 202 10.83 3.24 -12.72
C LEU A 202 9.48 3.37 -13.43
N GLU A 203 9.36 2.93 -14.69
CA GLU A 203 8.08 2.89 -15.40
C GLU A 203 7.17 1.75 -14.89
N GLN A 204 7.73 0.75 -14.20
CA GLN A 204 7.03 -0.46 -13.75
C GLN A 204 6.32 -0.29 -12.40
N SER A 205 6.76 0.62 -11.53
CA SER A 205 6.08 0.90 -10.25
C SER A 205 6.26 2.34 -9.77
N SER A 206 5.23 2.87 -9.10
CA SER A 206 5.27 4.13 -8.36
C SER A 206 5.94 4.01 -6.99
N ALA A 207 6.25 2.80 -6.51
CA ALA A 207 7.03 2.57 -5.29
C ALA A 207 8.28 1.75 -5.54
N LEU A 208 9.31 2.07 -4.76
CA LEU A 208 10.56 1.33 -4.68
C LEU A 208 10.82 0.97 -3.23
N ALA A 209 11.18 -0.29 -2.97
CA ALA A 209 11.89 -0.64 -1.76
C ALA A 209 13.37 -0.29 -1.98
N CYS A 210 13.92 0.61 -1.16
CA CYS A 210 15.29 1.10 -1.31
C CYS A 210 16.19 0.67 -0.15
N LEU A 211 17.37 0.11 -0.46
CA LEU A 211 18.43 -0.17 0.51
C LEU A 211 19.63 0.76 0.26
N TRP A 212 19.89 1.66 1.21
CA TRP A 212 21.04 2.55 1.19
C TRP A 212 22.33 1.84 1.60
N PHE A 213 23.42 2.12 0.86
CA PHE A 213 24.77 1.74 1.22
C PHE A 213 25.81 2.82 0.86
N GLY A 214 26.87 2.89 1.66
CA GLY A 214 28.04 3.73 1.40
C GLY A 214 29.18 2.96 0.71
N GLY A 215 30.18 3.68 0.22
CA GLY A 215 31.34 3.11 -0.45
C GLY A 215 31.27 3.18 -1.98
N PHE A 216 32.15 2.43 -2.65
CA PHE A 216 32.07 2.23 -4.10
C PHE A 216 31.01 1.17 -4.42
N ALA A 217 30.10 1.48 -5.34
CA ALA A 217 29.21 0.51 -5.96
C ALA A 217 29.97 -0.34 -7.00
N GLY A 218 30.86 -1.22 -6.53
CA GLY A 218 31.46 -2.28 -7.35
C GLY A 218 30.49 -3.46 -7.51
N GLY A 219 30.67 -4.28 -8.56
CA GLY A 219 29.76 -5.38 -8.91
C GLY A 219 29.39 -6.27 -7.71
N ASP A 220 30.39 -6.77 -7.00
CA ASP A 220 30.19 -7.68 -5.85
C ASP A 220 29.40 -7.04 -4.70
N GLU A 221 29.68 -5.77 -4.36
CA GLU A 221 28.93 -5.06 -3.31
C GLU A 221 27.52 -4.74 -3.79
N VAL A 222 27.32 -4.38 -5.07
CA VAL A 222 25.97 -4.15 -5.62
C VAL A 222 25.15 -5.44 -5.59
N ALA A 223 25.71 -6.56 -6.05
CA ALA A 223 25.04 -7.87 -6.01
C ALA A 223 24.63 -8.26 -4.59
N ARG A 224 25.56 -8.14 -3.62
CA ARG A 224 25.28 -8.40 -2.20
C ARG A 224 24.22 -7.48 -1.62
N ARG A 225 24.10 -6.24 -2.10
CA ARG A 225 23.02 -5.31 -1.68
C ARG A 225 21.69 -5.62 -2.35
N LYS A 226 21.68 -6.08 -3.60
CA LYS A 226 20.47 -6.57 -4.28
C LYS A 226 19.87 -7.74 -3.51
N GLU A 227 20.68 -8.75 -3.21
CA GLU A 227 20.29 -9.91 -2.39
C GLU A 227 19.78 -9.48 -1.01
N GLN A 228 20.52 -8.59 -0.30
CA GLN A 228 20.08 -8.06 0.99
C GLN A 228 18.74 -7.30 0.92
N LEU A 229 18.45 -6.61 -0.19
CA LEU A 229 17.17 -5.94 -0.40
C LEU A 229 16.03 -6.94 -0.68
N LEU A 230 16.28 -7.96 -1.50
CA LEU A 230 15.30 -9.02 -1.78
C LEU A 230 14.92 -9.77 -0.51
N GLU A 231 15.90 -10.18 0.29
CA GLU A 231 15.65 -10.87 1.56
C GLU A 231 14.92 -9.97 2.56
N ALA A 232 15.22 -8.66 2.58
CA ALA A 232 14.47 -7.71 3.40
C ALA A 232 13.01 -7.58 2.97
N VAL A 233 12.73 -7.51 1.67
CA VAL A 233 11.36 -7.44 1.12
C VAL A 233 10.58 -8.73 1.40
N ARG A 234 11.20 -9.90 1.14
CA ARG A 234 10.61 -11.23 1.41
C ARG A 234 10.34 -11.46 2.91
N GLY A 235 11.28 -11.09 3.77
CA GLY A 235 11.20 -11.29 5.22
C GLY A 235 10.26 -10.32 5.94
N ASP A 236 10.00 -9.15 5.35
CA ASP A 236 9.06 -8.16 5.83
C ASP A 236 7.59 -8.61 5.65
N GLY A 237 7.26 -9.19 4.48
CA GLY A 237 5.95 -9.77 4.20
C GLY A 237 4.81 -8.75 4.03
N GLU A 238 5.09 -7.45 4.12
CA GLU A 238 4.18 -6.38 3.73
C GLU A 238 4.32 -6.04 2.24
N TRP A 239 5.55 -6.12 1.71
CA TRP A 239 5.90 -5.77 0.33
C TRP A 239 6.27 -6.99 -0.50
N ASP A 240 5.70 -7.09 -1.71
CA ASP A 240 6.08 -8.08 -2.72
C ASP A 240 6.80 -7.37 -3.88
N ALA A 241 7.72 -8.08 -4.54
CA ALA A 241 8.38 -7.58 -5.74
C ALA A 241 7.38 -7.46 -6.90
N ALA A 242 7.36 -6.34 -7.61
CA ALA A 242 6.40 -6.08 -8.70
C ALA A 242 6.61 -6.98 -9.94
N CYS A 243 7.59 -7.88 -9.90
CA CYS A 243 7.94 -8.84 -10.95
C CYS A 243 7.57 -10.29 -10.58
N GLY A 244 6.80 -10.51 -9.51
CA GLY A 244 6.40 -11.86 -9.06
C GLY A 244 7.54 -12.62 -8.37
N ASP A 245 7.40 -13.94 -8.25
CA ASP A 245 8.29 -14.82 -7.44
C ASP A 245 9.58 -15.28 -8.15
N ASP A 246 9.78 -14.95 -9.42
CA ASP A 246 10.97 -15.35 -10.20
C ASP A 246 12.23 -14.59 -9.72
N GLU A 247 13.20 -15.31 -9.15
CA GLU A 247 14.38 -14.70 -8.53
C GLU A 247 15.29 -13.96 -9.52
N ASP A 248 15.39 -14.44 -10.75
CA ASP A 248 16.22 -13.83 -11.79
C ASP A 248 15.54 -12.55 -12.32
N ALA A 249 14.22 -12.59 -12.52
CA ALA A 249 13.42 -11.40 -12.86
C ALA A 249 13.47 -10.34 -11.74
N GLN A 250 13.34 -10.78 -10.48
CA GLN A 250 13.52 -9.96 -9.29
C GLN A 250 14.89 -9.27 -9.29
N ALA A 251 15.99 -10.03 -9.36
CA ALA A 251 17.34 -9.50 -9.34
C ALA A 251 17.63 -8.56 -10.54
N ALA A 252 17.06 -8.85 -11.71
CA ALA A 252 17.17 -8.04 -12.92
C ALA A 252 16.47 -6.67 -12.78
N SER A 253 15.27 -6.63 -12.18
CA SER A 253 14.47 -5.41 -11.99
C SER A 253 15.11 -4.36 -11.05
N ILE A 254 16.01 -4.79 -10.15
CA ILE A 254 16.62 -3.88 -9.17
C ILE A 254 17.56 -2.87 -9.84
N LEU A 255 17.24 -1.59 -9.64
CA LEU A 255 18.04 -0.45 -10.05
C LEU A 255 19.20 -0.19 -9.08
N LEU A 256 20.31 0.34 -9.61
CA LEU A 256 21.34 1.02 -8.84
C LEU A 256 21.13 2.54 -8.98
N MET A 257 21.06 3.27 -7.87
CA MET A 257 20.91 4.72 -7.80
C MET A 257 22.18 5.32 -7.18
N GLN A 258 22.89 6.18 -7.89
CA GLN A 258 24.14 6.80 -7.43
C GLN A 258 23.97 8.32 -7.27
N TYR A 259 24.02 8.80 -6.03
CA TYR A 259 23.69 10.20 -5.69
C TYR A 259 24.88 11.15 -5.74
N ASN A 260 26.08 10.62 -5.88
CA ASN A 260 27.30 11.38 -5.74
C ASN A 260 28.10 11.34 -7.03
N ASP A 261 28.69 12.50 -7.35
CA ASP A 261 29.60 12.66 -8.46
C ASP A 261 30.71 11.57 -8.45
N PRO A 262 31.15 11.05 -9.61
CA PRO A 262 32.10 9.93 -9.65
C PRO A 262 33.51 10.24 -9.09
N PHE A 263 33.85 11.49 -8.78
CA PHE A 263 35.06 11.87 -8.03
C PHE A 263 34.84 11.87 -6.51
N THR A 264 33.59 11.94 -6.04
CA THR A 264 33.25 11.93 -4.61
C THR A 264 33.90 10.73 -3.91
N PRO A 265 34.59 10.93 -2.77
CA PRO A 265 35.27 9.84 -2.12
C PRO A 265 34.32 8.79 -1.51
N PRO A 266 34.71 7.50 -1.40
CA PRO A 266 33.80 6.39 -1.08
C PRO A 266 32.92 6.54 0.16
N TRP A 267 33.44 7.12 1.23
CA TRP A 267 32.72 7.26 2.52
C TRP A 267 31.69 8.40 2.51
N GLN A 268 31.77 9.33 1.55
CA GLN A 268 30.77 10.37 1.30
C GLN A 268 29.78 9.94 0.21
N ARG A 269 29.97 8.78 -0.44
CA ARG A 269 29.00 8.26 -1.40
C ARG A 269 27.78 7.69 -0.69
N ARG A 270 26.62 8.16 -1.13
CA ARG A 270 25.31 7.53 -1.01
C ARG A 270 25.03 6.82 -2.33
N ASN A 271 24.87 5.49 -2.26
CA ASN A 271 24.31 4.69 -3.32
C ASN A 271 23.10 3.94 -2.75
N GLU A 272 22.07 3.70 -3.55
CA GLU A 272 20.92 2.87 -3.16
C GLU A 272 20.76 1.77 -4.20
N VAL A 273 20.34 0.59 -3.77
CA VAL A 273 19.67 -0.35 -4.67
C VAL A 273 18.17 -0.21 -4.45
N ALA A 274 17.39 -0.24 -5.52
CA ALA A 274 15.96 0.04 -5.49
C ALA A 274 15.17 -1.00 -6.31
N LEU A 275 14.26 -1.72 -5.65
CA LEU A 275 13.41 -2.76 -6.23
C LEU A 275 12.01 -2.17 -6.48
N PRO A 276 11.45 -2.26 -7.70
CA PRO A 276 10.03 -2.03 -7.93
C PRO A 276 9.17 -2.97 -7.08
N VAL A 277 8.36 -2.41 -6.20
CA VAL A 277 7.42 -3.15 -5.33
C VAL A 277 5.99 -2.68 -5.57
N GLY A 278 5.02 -3.58 -5.44
CA GLY A 278 3.60 -3.28 -5.66
C GLY A 278 2.80 -4.44 -6.23
N GLY A 279 1.54 -4.15 -6.56
CA GLY A 279 0.62 -5.06 -7.25
C GLY A 279 -0.75 -4.41 -7.38
N ASP A 280 -1.50 -4.70 -8.46
CA ASP A 280 -2.88 -4.23 -8.60
C ASP A 280 -3.86 -5.21 -7.96
N GLU A 281 -4.83 -4.71 -7.19
CA GLU A 281 -5.96 -5.52 -6.77
C GLU A 281 -7.09 -5.38 -7.77
N PHE A 282 -7.49 -6.49 -8.40
CA PHE A 282 -8.67 -6.54 -9.25
C PHE A 282 -9.46 -7.84 -9.07
N TYR A 283 -10.75 -7.79 -9.39
CA TYR A 283 -11.62 -8.96 -9.44
C TYR A 283 -12.05 -9.21 -10.89
N ALA A 284 -11.58 -10.31 -11.47
CA ALA A 284 -12.00 -10.76 -12.79
C ALA A 284 -13.05 -11.86 -12.68
N SER A 285 -14.04 -11.83 -13.58
CA SER A 285 -15.23 -12.68 -13.52
C SER A 285 -15.87 -12.82 -14.90
N LEU A 286 -16.41 -14.00 -15.19
CA LEU A 286 -17.18 -14.27 -16.41
C LEU A 286 -18.66 -14.12 -16.12
N LEU A 287 -19.34 -13.34 -16.97
CA LEU A 287 -20.79 -13.16 -16.93
C LEU A 287 -21.45 -13.86 -18.11
N GLN A 288 -22.49 -14.64 -17.87
CA GLN A 288 -23.35 -15.23 -18.90
C GLN A 288 -24.79 -14.77 -18.65
N GLY A 289 -25.43 -14.14 -19.65
CA GLY A 289 -26.76 -13.54 -19.45
C GLY A 289 -26.81 -12.43 -18.38
N GLY A 290 -25.66 -11.89 -17.99
CA GLY A 290 -25.52 -10.91 -16.89
C GLY A 290 -25.34 -11.53 -15.49
N ALA A 291 -25.53 -12.84 -15.33
CA ALA A 291 -25.21 -13.58 -14.11
C ALA A 291 -23.73 -14.00 -14.08
N GLU A 292 -23.12 -14.05 -12.90
CA GLU A 292 -21.74 -14.48 -12.72
C GLU A 292 -21.65 -16.01 -12.71
N VAL A 293 -20.85 -16.58 -13.62
CA VAL A 293 -20.72 -18.04 -13.80
C VAL A 293 -19.34 -18.59 -13.45
N ALA A 294 -18.32 -17.73 -13.47
CA ALA A 294 -16.98 -18.04 -13.00
C ALA A 294 -16.30 -16.79 -12.44
N SER A 295 -15.37 -16.98 -11.52
CA SER A 295 -14.48 -15.96 -10.97
C SER A 295 -13.04 -16.37 -11.22
N ALA A 296 -12.17 -15.43 -11.55
CA ALA A 296 -10.76 -15.71 -11.75
C ALA A 296 -9.99 -15.64 -10.43
N LEU A 297 -9.10 -16.60 -10.21
CA LEU A 297 -7.88 -16.37 -9.45
C LEU A 297 -6.90 -15.64 -10.39
N ALA A 298 -6.40 -14.49 -9.94
CA ALA A 298 -5.42 -13.71 -10.69
C ALA A 298 -4.03 -13.96 -10.12
N THR A 299 -3.10 -14.32 -11.00
CA THR A 299 -1.67 -14.45 -10.69
C THR A 299 -0.93 -13.40 -11.51
N ASP A 300 -0.17 -12.54 -10.84
CA ASP A 300 0.71 -11.59 -11.52
C ASP A 300 1.87 -12.35 -12.20
N LEU A 301 2.15 -12.01 -13.45
CA LEU A 301 3.26 -12.58 -14.22
C LEU A 301 4.49 -11.68 -14.25
N GLY A 302 4.48 -10.55 -13.52
CA GLY A 302 5.62 -9.67 -13.35
C GLY A 302 6.05 -8.89 -14.60
N ASN A 303 5.31 -9.04 -15.69
CA ASN A 303 5.59 -8.47 -17.01
C ASN A 303 4.51 -7.46 -17.46
N GLY A 304 3.69 -6.98 -16.52
CA GLY A 304 2.54 -6.12 -16.80
C GLY A 304 1.30 -6.87 -17.31
N SER A 305 1.25 -8.19 -17.18
CA SER A 305 0.08 -9.03 -17.48
C SER A 305 -0.20 -10.03 -16.36
N TYR A 306 -1.43 -10.53 -16.32
CA TYR A 306 -1.91 -11.44 -15.29
C TYR A 306 -2.46 -12.73 -15.91
N ALA A 307 -2.07 -13.87 -15.36
CA ALA A 307 -2.75 -15.14 -15.63
C ALA A 307 -4.09 -15.16 -14.87
N LEU A 308 -5.16 -15.60 -15.55
CA LEU A 308 -6.50 -15.66 -15.00
C LEU A 308 -7.02 -17.10 -15.06
N GLU A 309 -6.94 -17.81 -13.93
CA GLU A 309 -7.49 -19.16 -13.79
C GLU A 309 -8.96 -19.08 -13.35
N TYR A 310 -9.89 -19.54 -14.19
CA TYR A 310 -11.33 -19.42 -13.94
C TYR A 310 -11.91 -20.66 -13.28
N GLU A 311 -12.39 -20.50 -12.05
CA GLU A 311 -13.17 -21.53 -11.36
C GLU A 311 -14.66 -21.28 -11.54
N ARG A 312 -15.42 -22.36 -11.80
CA ARG A 312 -16.87 -22.29 -11.92
C ARG A 312 -17.52 -21.97 -10.56
N VAL A 313 -18.44 -21.02 -10.56
CA VAL A 313 -19.26 -20.73 -9.39
C VAL A 313 -20.30 -21.84 -9.23
N GLU A 314 -20.21 -22.63 -8.15
CA GLU A 314 -21.26 -23.57 -7.75
C GLU A 314 -22.46 -22.81 -7.16
N MET A 315 -23.56 -22.69 -7.91
CA MET A 315 -24.82 -22.19 -7.38
C MET A 315 -25.91 -23.26 -7.43
N PRO A 316 -26.65 -23.51 -6.32
CA PRO A 316 -27.78 -24.45 -6.30
C PRO A 316 -28.98 -23.99 -7.16
N SER A 317 -28.95 -22.77 -7.71
CA SER A 317 -30.03 -22.18 -8.49
C SER A 317 -29.56 -21.44 -9.75
N ALA A 318 -28.36 -21.75 -10.28
CA ALA A 318 -28.01 -21.29 -11.62
C ALA A 318 -29.01 -21.90 -12.61
N PRO A 319 -29.77 -21.11 -13.38
CA PRO A 319 -30.76 -21.68 -14.29
C PRO A 319 -30.03 -22.50 -15.35
N ALA A 320 -30.28 -23.82 -15.37
CA ALA A 320 -29.73 -24.77 -16.35
C ALA A 320 -30.35 -24.59 -17.75
N GLY A 321 -30.66 -23.35 -18.13
CA GLY A 321 -31.15 -22.98 -19.44
C GLY A 321 -30.02 -23.01 -20.46
N LYS A 322 -30.18 -23.81 -21.52
CA LYS A 322 -29.25 -23.97 -22.64
C LYS A 322 -29.18 -22.73 -23.55
N SER A 323 -29.09 -21.53 -22.98
CA SER A 323 -28.95 -20.31 -23.75
C SER A 323 -27.48 -20.08 -24.12
N ALA A 324 -27.20 -20.00 -25.42
CA ALA A 324 -25.91 -19.56 -25.97
C ALA A 324 -25.68 -18.05 -25.77
N ALA A 325 -26.03 -17.52 -24.60
CA ALA A 325 -25.80 -16.13 -24.24
C ALA A 325 -24.29 -15.85 -24.21
N ALA A 326 -23.87 -14.78 -24.88
CA ALA A 326 -22.46 -14.40 -24.97
C ALA A 326 -21.84 -14.22 -23.59
N ILE A 327 -20.64 -14.77 -23.42
CA ILE A 327 -19.84 -14.63 -22.20
C ILE A 327 -19.13 -13.28 -22.23
N VAL A 328 -19.21 -12.53 -21.13
CA VAL A 328 -18.58 -11.22 -20.99
C VAL A 328 -17.59 -11.28 -19.84
N LEU A 329 -16.31 -11.01 -20.15
CA LEU A 329 -15.31 -10.77 -19.12
C LEU A 329 -15.57 -9.40 -18.46
N ARG A 330 -15.82 -9.43 -17.15
CA ARG A 330 -15.84 -8.25 -16.28
C ARG A 330 -14.61 -8.29 -15.38
N VAL A 331 -13.68 -7.36 -15.63
CA VAL A 331 -12.60 -7.02 -14.70
C VAL A 331 -13.05 -5.80 -13.90
N VAL A 332 -12.95 -5.85 -12.57
CA VAL A 332 -13.17 -4.68 -11.72
C VAL A 332 -11.89 -4.36 -11.00
N LEU A 333 -11.26 -3.25 -11.40
CA LEU A 333 -10.10 -2.69 -10.73
C LEU A 333 -10.54 -2.23 -9.34
N GLN A 334 -10.06 -2.91 -8.31
CA GLN A 334 -10.33 -2.57 -6.90
C GLN A 334 -9.39 -1.44 -6.50
N TYR A 335 -8.08 -1.66 -6.62
CA TYR A 335 -7.03 -0.68 -6.39
C TYR A 335 -5.97 -0.81 -7.49
N THR A 336 -5.53 0.32 -8.06
CA THR A 336 -4.44 0.33 -9.06
C THR A 336 -3.42 1.41 -8.72
N CYS A 337 -2.22 0.97 -8.41
CA CYS A 337 -0.98 1.75 -8.27
C CYS A 337 0.04 0.80 -7.63
N GLY A 338 1.33 0.99 -7.92
CA GLY A 338 2.42 0.22 -7.31
C GLY A 338 2.60 0.56 -5.83
N HIS A 339 1.63 0.17 -5.01
CA HIS A 339 1.51 0.36 -3.57
C HIS A 339 0.68 -0.79 -2.99
N GLY A 340 1.05 -2.03 -3.32
CA GLY A 340 0.58 -3.22 -2.62
C GLY A 340 0.97 -3.08 -1.15
N HIS A 341 0.00 -3.18 -0.24
CA HIS A 341 0.12 -2.57 1.08
C HIS A 341 -0.35 -3.51 2.21
N LEU A 342 0.58 -3.82 3.11
CA LEU A 342 0.50 -3.44 4.53
C LEU A 342 1.53 -2.29 4.75
N ASP A 343 1.40 -1.36 5.70
CA ASP A 343 0.17 -0.79 6.28
C ASP A 343 -0.11 0.65 5.74
N PRO A 344 -1.28 1.31 5.94
CA PRO A 344 -1.89 2.06 4.84
C PRO A 344 -1.21 3.38 4.47
N PRO A 345 -1.07 3.68 3.16
CA PRO A 345 -0.80 5.04 2.73
C PRO A 345 -1.94 5.93 3.23
N ALA A 346 -1.63 7.17 3.62
CA ALA A 346 -2.62 8.14 4.08
C ALA A 346 -3.57 8.53 2.94
N LYS A 347 -4.62 7.72 2.69
CA LYS A 347 -5.64 7.94 1.65
C LYS A 347 -6.57 9.13 1.94
N GLU A 348 -6.19 9.99 2.89
CA GLU A 348 -6.94 11.15 3.37
C GLU A 348 -7.13 12.23 2.30
N GLY A 349 -6.22 12.28 1.32
CA GLY A 349 -6.32 13.17 0.15
C GLY A 349 -7.00 12.56 -1.09
N TRP A 350 -7.49 11.32 -1.06
CA TRP A 350 -7.93 10.62 -2.27
C TRP A 350 -9.45 10.72 -2.48
N PRO A 351 -9.95 11.29 -3.59
CA PRO A 351 -11.39 11.54 -3.81
C PRO A 351 -12.32 10.32 -3.71
N THR A 352 -11.80 9.12 -3.97
CA THR A 352 -12.56 7.85 -3.87
C THR A 352 -11.99 6.88 -2.83
N SER A 353 -11.05 7.32 -1.99
CA SER A 353 -10.23 6.44 -1.12
C SER A 353 -9.40 5.38 -1.89
N GLY A 354 -9.07 5.66 -3.15
CA GLY A 354 -8.26 4.78 -4.01
C GLY A 354 -8.99 3.59 -4.60
N ALA A 355 -10.23 3.34 -4.19
CA ALA A 355 -11.08 2.43 -4.91
C ALA A 355 -11.40 3.04 -6.28
N LEU A 356 -10.96 2.39 -7.36
CA LEU A 356 -11.44 2.73 -8.70
C LEU A 356 -12.86 2.18 -8.89
N ASN A 357 -13.09 0.95 -8.42
CA ASN A 357 -14.35 0.20 -8.57
C ASN A 357 -14.90 0.26 -10.01
N LEU A 358 -14.01 0.35 -11.00
CA LEU A 358 -14.35 0.61 -12.40
C LEU A 358 -14.53 -0.73 -13.13
N PRO A 359 -15.75 -1.10 -13.56
CA PRO A 359 -15.98 -2.36 -14.26
C PRO A 359 -15.58 -2.22 -15.74
N LEU A 360 -14.40 -2.71 -16.08
CA LEU A 360 -13.97 -2.90 -17.45
C LEU A 360 -14.70 -4.14 -18.02
N ARG A 361 -15.58 -3.89 -19.00
CA ARG A 361 -16.29 -4.95 -19.74
C ARG A 361 -15.58 -5.20 -21.06
N VAL A 362 -14.79 -6.26 -21.13
CA VAL A 362 -14.12 -6.66 -22.37
C VAL A 362 -15.11 -7.44 -23.22
N ARG A 363 -15.78 -6.74 -24.15
CA ARG A 363 -16.53 -7.38 -25.24
C ARG A 363 -15.51 -7.78 -26.33
N ARG A 364 -15.24 -9.07 -26.49
CA ARG A 364 -14.50 -9.55 -27.67
C ARG A 364 -15.34 -9.40 -28.93
N ALA A 365 -14.67 -9.18 -30.06
CA ALA A 365 -15.27 -9.22 -31.38
C ALA A 365 -15.47 -10.69 -31.82
N ALA A 366 -16.69 -11.00 -32.27
CA ALA A 366 -17.16 -12.16 -33.04
C ALA A 366 -16.79 -13.59 -32.60
N ASP A 367 -15.52 -13.90 -32.33
CA ASP A 367 -15.04 -15.25 -32.12
C ASP A 367 -15.19 -15.66 -30.66
N VAL A 368 -16.18 -16.53 -30.44
CA VAL A 368 -16.47 -17.15 -29.15
C VAL A 368 -15.24 -17.94 -28.72
N LEU A 369 -14.52 -17.43 -27.71
CA LEU A 369 -13.67 -18.30 -26.91
C LEU A 369 -14.55 -19.45 -26.43
N PRO A 370 -14.16 -20.73 -26.63
CA PRO A 370 -14.74 -21.78 -25.82
C PRO A 370 -14.59 -21.36 -24.36
N LEU A 371 -15.58 -21.70 -23.51
CA LEU A 371 -15.42 -21.54 -22.07
C LEU A 371 -14.04 -22.08 -21.71
N PRO A 372 -13.11 -21.27 -21.17
CA PRO A 372 -11.80 -21.79 -20.76
C PRO A 372 -12.10 -22.96 -19.83
N ASP A 373 -11.41 -24.09 -20.02
CA ASP A 373 -11.76 -25.36 -19.38
C ASP A 373 -12.00 -25.12 -17.90
N LEU A 374 -13.29 -25.02 -17.54
CA LEU A 374 -13.68 -24.49 -16.24
C LEU A 374 -13.34 -25.58 -15.26
N VAL A 375 -12.21 -25.41 -14.58
CA VAL A 375 -11.73 -26.32 -13.56
C VAL A 375 -12.92 -26.54 -12.64
N PRO A 376 -13.47 -27.77 -12.57
CA PRO A 376 -14.53 -28.05 -11.62
C PRO A 376 -13.95 -27.70 -10.25
N PRO A 377 -14.66 -26.90 -9.43
CA PRO A 377 -14.09 -26.45 -8.16
C PRO A 377 -13.59 -27.69 -7.43
N PRO A 378 -12.33 -27.66 -6.94
CA PRO A 378 -11.66 -28.87 -6.51
C PRO A 378 -12.58 -29.62 -5.56
N ALA A 379 -12.94 -30.85 -5.95
CA ALA A 379 -13.92 -31.65 -5.25
C ALA A 379 -13.64 -31.53 -3.75
N ALA A 380 -14.70 -31.34 -2.95
CA ALA A 380 -14.59 -31.00 -1.52
C ALA A 380 -14.07 -32.18 -0.69
N GLN A 381 -12.86 -32.63 -1.03
CA GLN A 381 -12.02 -33.49 -0.25
C GLN A 381 -11.67 -32.70 1.00
N PRO A 382 -12.07 -33.17 2.19
CA PRO A 382 -11.63 -32.57 3.43
C PRO A 382 -10.10 -32.59 3.44
N SER A 383 -9.48 -31.44 3.65
CA SER A 383 -8.02 -31.34 3.81
C SER A 383 -7.59 -32.30 4.92
N ASN A 384 -6.81 -33.33 4.55
CA ASN A 384 -6.21 -34.36 5.40
C ASN A 384 -6.86 -34.55 6.80
N GLY A 385 -8.08 -35.10 6.81
CA GLY A 385 -8.78 -35.51 8.04
C GLY A 385 -9.94 -34.62 8.49
N ASP A 386 -10.09 -33.41 7.94
CA ASP A 386 -11.13 -32.46 8.33
C ASP A 386 -12.54 -32.76 7.78
N GLY A 387 -13.07 -33.96 8.03
CA GLY A 387 -14.46 -34.29 7.70
C GLY A 387 -15.47 -33.32 8.35
N LEU A 388 -16.64 -33.15 7.72
CA LEU A 388 -17.71 -32.23 8.18
C LEU A 388 -17.94 -32.29 9.70
N ILE A 389 -18.11 -31.13 10.33
CA ILE A 389 -18.37 -31.07 11.77
C ILE A 389 -19.78 -31.61 12.04
N ASP A 390 -19.86 -32.83 12.55
CA ASP A 390 -21.09 -33.50 12.94
C ASP A 390 -21.73 -32.79 14.15
N LEU A 391 -22.80 -32.02 13.89
CA LEU A 391 -23.48 -31.23 14.91
C LEU A 391 -24.22 -32.08 15.93
N SER A 392 -24.58 -33.33 15.64
CA SER A 392 -25.29 -34.23 16.58
C SER A 392 -24.47 -34.53 17.85
N ARG A 393 -23.16 -34.29 17.81
CA ARG A 393 -22.21 -34.44 18.92
C ARG A 393 -22.29 -33.31 19.95
N PHE A 394 -23.00 -32.23 19.65
CA PHE A 394 -23.08 -31.03 20.49
C PHE A 394 -24.51 -30.74 20.90
N ASP A 395 -24.69 -30.27 22.13
CA ASP A 395 -25.99 -29.85 22.65
C ASP A 395 -26.23 -28.35 22.38
N ALA A 396 -25.14 -27.58 22.24
CA ALA A 396 -25.16 -26.17 21.84
C ALA A 396 -23.94 -25.75 20.98
N VAL A 397 -24.16 -24.78 20.10
CA VAL A 397 -23.13 -24.03 19.36
C VAL A 397 -23.10 -22.59 19.86
N VAL A 398 -21.92 -22.10 20.19
CA VAL A 398 -21.67 -20.73 20.67
C VAL A 398 -20.86 -19.98 19.62
N ALA A 399 -21.50 -19.11 18.86
CA ALA A 399 -20.88 -18.27 17.86
C ALA A 399 -20.39 -16.95 18.50
N ILE A 400 -19.08 -16.70 18.48
CA ILE A 400 -18.44 -15.53 19.10
C ILE A 400 -17.69 -14.77 18.01
N GLY A 401 -17.99 -13.48 17.81
CA GLY A 401 -17.27 -12.70 16.80
C GLY A 401 -17.95 -11.43 16.29
N ASP A 402 -17.46 -10.92 15.17
CA ASP A 402 -17.96 -9.68 14.56
C ASP A 402 -19.33 -9.83 13.86
N SER A 403 -19.75 -8.81 13.10
CA SER A 403 -21.03 -8.83 12.39
C SER A 403 -21.11 -9.91 11.28
N THR A 404 -19.98 -10.36 10.75
CA THR A 404 -19.92 -11.50 9.81
C THR A 404 -20.16 -12.83 10.52
N MET A 405 -19.78 -12.97 11.81
CA MET A 405 -20.17 -14.11 12.63
C MET A 405 -21.65 -14.08 12.98
N ARG A 406 -22.22 -12.89 13.24
CA ARG A 406 -23.67 -12.74 13.48
C ARG A 406 -24.50 -13.22 12.29
N GLN A 407 -24.00 -12.95 11.08
CA GLN A 407 -24.67 -13.30 9.84
C GLN A 407 -24.41 -14.74 9.41
N PHE A 408 -23.31 -15.35 9.89
CA PHE A 408 -23.00 -16.77 9.70
C PHE A 408 -23.88 -17.66 10.60
N ARG A 409 -25.20 -17.47 10.51
CA ARG A 409 -26.26 -18.23 11.17
C ARG A 409 -27.17 -18.79 10.07
N PRO A 410 -27.50 -20.10 10.07
CA PRO A 410 -28.38 -20.65 9.06
C PRO A 410 -29.80 -20.10 9.23
N THR A 411 -30.52 -19.89 8.13
CA THR A 411 -31.89 -19.34 8.13
C THR A 411 -32.86 -20.16 8.97
N ASN A 412 -32.62 -21.47 9.06
CA ASN A 412 -33.42 -22.42 9.83
C ASN A 412 -32.86 -22.70 11.25
N ALA A 413 -31.96 -21.87 11.79
CA ALA A 413 -31.34 -22.09 13.11
C ALA A 413 -32.35 -22.39 14.24
N ASP A 414 -33.51 -21.72 14.27
CA ASP A 414 -34.55 -21.91 15.28
C ASP A 414 -35.32 -23.25 15.16
N ARG A 415 -35.05 -24.02 14.09
CA ARG A 415 -35.58 -25.37 13.81
C ARG A 415 -34.53 -26.46 13.99
N MET A 416 -33.25 -26.11 14.17
CA MET A 416 -32.19 -27.10 14.38
C MET A 416 -32.29 -27.73 15.77
N ARG A 417 -31.91 -29.01 15.89
CA ARG A 417 -31.87 -29.72 17.18
C ARG A 417 -30.85 -29.13 18.15
N VAL A 418 -29.76 -28.57 17.63
CA VAL A 418 -28.69 -27.95 18.42
C VAL A 418 -28.99 -26.47 18.63
N ARG A 419 -28.91 -26.00 19.88
CA ARG A 419 -29.13 -24.59 20.21
C ARG A 419 -27.96 -23.73 19.69
N ILE A 420 -28.22 -22.78 18.80
CA ILE A 420 -27.20 -21.85 18.27
C ILE A 420 -27.39 -20.47 18.91
N GLU A 421 -26.37 -20.01 19.65
CA GLU A 421 -26.36 -18.71 20.33
C GLU A 421 -25.23 -17.83 19.80
N PHE A 422 -25.48 -16.53 19.64
CA PHE A 422 -24.51 -15.59 19.09
C PHE A 422 -24.15 -14.46 20.04
N HIS A 423 -22.85 -14.18 20.16
CA HIS A 423 -22.29 -13.11 20.98
C HIS A 423 -21.37 -12.21 20.16
N GLN A 424 -21.79 -10.95 19.99
CA GLN A 424 -21.04 -9.98 19.21
C GLN A 424 -19.81 -9.46 19.96
N LEU A 425 -18.65 -9.55 19.31
CA LEU A 425 -17.47 -8.77 19.61
C LEU A 425 -17.40 -7.62 18.59
N SER A 426 -17.25 -6.39 19.07
CA SER A 426 -17.15 -5.18 18.23
C SER A 426 -16.01 -4.33 18.75
N PHE A 427 -14.79 -4.83 18.58
CA PHE A 427 -13.56 -4.12 18.88
C PHE A 427 -12.49 -4.53 17.88
N LEU A 428 -11.54 -3.63 17.65
CA LEU A 428 -10.28 -3.94 16.99
C LEU A 428 -9.45 -4.82 17.93
N LEU A 429 -8.75 -5.80 17.37
CA LEU A 429 -7.95 -6.75 18.10
C LEU A 429 -6.58 -6.13 18.42
N ASP A 430 -6.31 -5.94 19.70
CA ASP A 430 -5.13 -5.28 20.26
C ASP A 430 -4.69 -5.94 21.58
N ALA A 431 -3.50 -5.62 22.09
CA ALA A 431 -2.99 -6.23 23.33
C ALA A 431 -3.88 -5.98 24.57
N SER A 432 -4.70 -4.93 24.57
CA SER A 432 -5.75 -4.68 25.57
C SER A 432 -7.04 -5.45 25.25
N SER A 433 -7.49 -5.47 23.99
CA SER A 433 -8.77 -6.08 23.60
C SER A 433 -8.71 -7.62 23.47
N ALA A 434 -7.56 -8.19 23.16
CA ALA A 434 -7.28 -9.62 23.24
C ALA A 434 -7.50 -10.19 24.64
N ARG A 435 -7.18 -9.40 25.69
CA ARG A 435 -7.53 -9.74 27.09
C ARG A 435 -9.05 -9.67 27.31
N ARG A 436 -9.71 -8.64 26.75
CA ARG A 436 -11.18 -8.50 26.75
C ARG A 436 -11.90 -9.62 26.00
N CYS A 437 -11.28 -10.30 25.02
CA CYS A 437 -11.86 -11.50 24.38
C CYS A 437 -12.25 -12.56 25.41
N GLY A 438 -11.34 -12.91 26.33
CA GLY A 438 -11.58 -13.92 27.36
C GLY A 438 -12.71 -13.52 28.30
N GLU A 439 -12.80 -12.24 28.65
CA GLU A 439 -13.89 -11.70 29.49
C GLU A 439 -15.25 -11.77 28.78
N ARG A 440 -15.30 -11.41 27.50
CA ARG A 440 -16.51 -11.52 26.67
C ARG A 440 -16.92 -12.97 26.43
N ALA A 441 -15.95 -13.89 26.26
CA ALA A 441 -16.21 -15.32 26.20
C ALA A 441 -16.79 -15.86 27.53
N ARG A 442 -16.27 -15.42 28.69
CA ARG A 442 -16.86 -15.73 30.01
C ARG A 442 -18.25 -15.09 30.18
N MET A 443 -18.54 -13.96 29.54
CA MET A 443 -19.88 -13.36 29.53
C MET A 443 -20.85 -14.20 28.68
N ALA A 444 -20.44 -14.63 27.48
CA ALA A 444 -21.20 -15.56 26.65
C ALA A 444 -21.56 -16.85 27.42
N ARG A 445 -20.57 -17.49 28.06
CA ARG A 445 -20.79 -18.67 28.90
C ARG A 445 -21.79 -18.45 30.04
N ARG A 446 -21.82 -17.25 30.64
CA ARG A 446 -22.81 -16.91 31.69
C ARG A 446 -24.23 -16.83 31.15
N VAL A 447 -24.43 -16.28 29.95
CA VAL A 447 -25.75 -16.25 29.29
C VAL A 447 -26.27 -17.66 28.97
N LEU A 448 -25.37 -18.62 28.75
CA LEU A 448 -25.68 -20.03 28.49
C LEU A 448 -25.98 -20.87 29.76
N GLY A 449 -26.17 -20.23 30.93
CA GLY A 449 -26.44 -20.92 32.21
C GLY A 449 -25.20 -21.21 33.07
N GLY A 450 -24.02 -20.71 32.70
CA GLY A 450 -22.83 -20.67 33.55
C GLY A 450 -22.24 -22.05 33.90
N ALA A 451 -22.60 -22.57 35.07
CA ALA A 451 -22.18 -23.90 35.55
C ALA A 451 -23.14 -25.02 35.10
N ALA A 452 -24.42 -24.72 34.88
CA ALA A 452 -25.41 -25.63 34.28
C ALA A 452 -25.31 -25.65 32.73
N SER A 453 -24.11 -25.39 32.21
CA SER A 453 -23.85 -25.33 30.78
C SER A 453 -24.01 -26.72 30.15
N PRO A 454 -24.55 -26.85 28.92
CA PRO A 454 -24.65 -28.13 28.22
C PRO A 454 -23.31 -28.89 28.21
N ALA A 455 -23.35 -30.22 28.34
CA ALA A 455 -22.16 -31.04 28.54
C ALA A 455 -21.22 -31.03 27.31
N ARG A 456 -21.78 -30.95 26.10
CA ARG A 456 -21.03 -30.97 24.83
C ARG A 456 -21.28 -29.68 24.06
N GLN A 457 -20.25 -28.87 23.92
CA GLN A 457 -20.34 -27.55 23.29
C GLN A 457 -19.36 -27.40 22.14
N LEU A 458 -19.82 -26.74 21.07
CA LEU A 458 -18.99 -26.24 19.99
C LEU A 458 -18.88 -24.73 20.12
N VAL A 459 -17.67 -24.19 20.25
CA VAL A 459 -17.44 -22.73 20.18
C VAL A 459 -16.92 -22.41 18.79
N LEU A 460 -17.69 -21.64 18.02
CA LEU A 460 -17.26 -21.07 16.74
C LEU A 460 -16.77 -19.65 17.01
N TYR A 461 -15.46 -19.44 16.96
CA TYR A 461 -14.88 -18.10 17.03
C TYR A 461 -14.62 -17.57 15.61
N GLY A 462 -14.86 -16.29 15.33
CA GLY A 462 -14.48 -15.66 14.06
C GLY A 462 -14.36 -14.13 14.17
N GLY A 463 -13.28 -13.58 13.64
CA GLY A 463 -12.96 -12.15 13.69
C GLY A 463 -11.96 -11.78 12.60
N GLY A 464 -11.41 -10.56 12.63
CA GLY A 464 -10.53 -10.03 11.58
C GLY A 464 -11.18 -8.98 10.69
N THR A 465 -12.52 -8.95 10.55
CA THR A 465 -13.18 -8.01 9.61
C THR A 465 -12.91 -6.56 9.97
N TRP A 466 -13.02 -6.23 11.26
CA TRP A 466 -12.76 -4.87 11.73
C TRP A 466 -11.28 -4.53 11.71
N ASP A 467 -10.41 -5.52 11.91
CA ASP A 467 -8.95 -5.35 11.92
C ASP A 467 -8.42 -4.96 10.53
N VAL A 468 -9.00 -5.53 9.46
CA VAL A 468 -8.79 -5.07 8.07
C VAL A 468 -9.39 -3.68 7.84
N MET A 469 -10.54 -3.36 8.44
CA MET A 469 -11.29 -2.11 8.20
C MET A 469 -10.88 -0.89 9.04
N SER A 470 -9.93 -1.01 9.98
CA SER A 470 -9.53 0.08 10.88
C SER A 470 -8.99 1.33 10.16
N GLU A 471 -9.07 2.48 10.82
CA GLU A 471 -8.36 3.70 10.40
C GLU A 471 -7.01 3.82 11.09
N TYR A 472 -5.98 4.25 10.36
CA TYR A 472 -4.71 4.68 10.94
C TYR A 472 -4.79 6.14 11.38
N GLY A 473 -4.36 6.46 12.60
CA GLY A 473 -4.10 7.84 13.04
C GLY A 473 -5.29 8.72 13.44
N GLY A 474 -6.52 8.18 13.49
CA GLY A 474 -7.77 8.91 13.75
C GLY A 474 -7.98 9.39 15.20
N GLY A 475 -7.01 10.11 15.80
CA GLY A 475 -7.17 10.89 17.05
C GLY A 475 -7.40 10.11 18.36
N SER A 476 -7.79 8.84 18.28
CA SER A 476 -7.78 7.87 19.39
C SER A 476 -6.78 6.75 19.08
N GLU A 477 -6.19 6.17 20.13
CA GLU A 477 -4.96 5.35 20.10
C GLU A 477 -5.09 3.96 19.43
N THR A 478 -6.01 3.78 18.48
CA THR A 478 -6.16 2.52 17.74
C THR A 478 -5.30 2.51 16.47
N THR A 479 -4.00 2.36 16.64
CA THR A 479 -3.11 1.95 15.54
C THR A 479 -3.45 0.53 15.08
N HIS A 480 -3.37 0.28 13.77
CA HIS A 480 -3.23 -1.09 13.27
C HIS A 480 -1.97 -1.72 13.90
N LEU A 481 -2.02 -3.04 14.08
CA LEU A 481 -0.88 -3.79 14.58
C LEU A 481 -0.05 -4.32 13.41
N PRO A 482 1.29 -4.27 13.49
CA PRO A 482 2.15 -5.12 12.68
C PRO A 482 1.68 -6.58 12.75
N LEU A 483 1.81 -7.33 11.66
CA LEU A 483 1.28 -8.70 11.59
C LEU A 483 1.74 -9.62 12.76
N PRO A 484 3.00 -9.56 13.25
CA PRO A 484 3.41 -10.34 14.43
C PRO A 484 2.70 -9.94 15.73
N GLU A 485 2.36 -8.66 15.91
CA GLU A 485 1.60 -8.18 17.06
C GLU A 485 0.13 -8.59 16.97
N TYR A 486 -0.45 -8.55 15.77
CA TYR A 486 -1.78 -9.12 15.51
C TYR A 486 -1.80 -10.62 15.83
N GLU A 487 -0.80 -11.39 15.39
CA GLU A 487 -0.69 -12.83 15.70
C GLU A 487 -0.60 -13.10 17.20
N ALA A 488 0.18 -12.30 17.94
CA ALA A 488 0.27 -12.39 19.40
C ALA A 488 -1.07 -12.04 20.09
N ALA A 489 -1.77 -11.01 19.62
CA ALA A 489 -3.09 -10.61 20.12
C ALA A 489 -4.17 -11.67 19.81
N PHE A 490 -4.16 -12.24 18.60
CA PHE A 490 -5.06 -13.31 18.16
C PHE A 490 -4.82 -14.62 18.92
N ALA A 491 -3.55 -15.01 19.12
CA ALA A 491 -3.20 -16.15 19.97
C ALA A 491 -3.68 -15.95 21.41
N THR A 492 -3.52 -14.74 21.96
CA THR A 492 -4.01 -14.38 23.30
C THR A 492 -5.52 -14.44 23.40
N CYS A 493 -6.23 -13.93 22.39
CA CYS A 493 -7.68 -13.99 22.29
C CYS A 493 -8.20 -15.44 22.23
N LEU A 494 -7.64 -16.30 21.36
CA LEU A 494 -8.00 -17.72 21.27
C LEU A 494 -7.73 -18.50 22.57
N ARG A 495 -6.59 -18.26 23.23
CA ARG A 495 -6.30 -18.82 24.56
C ARG A 495 -7.34 -18.36 25.60
N GLY A 496 -7.75 -17.09 25.55
CA GLY A 496 -8.80 -16.53 26.39
C GLY A 496 -10.18 -17.17 26.16
N VAL A 497 -10.54 -17.45 24.91
CA VAL A 497 -11.77 -18.17 24.55
C VAL A 497 -11.72 -19.63 25.05
N ARG A 498 -10.61 -20.35 24.80
CA ARG A 498 -10.43 -21.73 25.30
C ARG A 498 -10.47 -21.80 26.83
N ALA A 499 -9.86 -20.84 27.53
CA ALA A 499 -9.93 -20.75 28.99
C ALA A 499 -11.34 -20.44 29.53
N ALA A 500 -12.18 -19.72 28.77
CA ALA A 500 -13.58 -19.50 29.13
C ALA A 500 -14.44 -20.77 28.94
N PHE A 501 -14.11 -21.60 27.95
CA PHE A 501 -14.82 -22.83 27.57
C PHE A 501 -13.88 -24.06 27.57
N PRO A 502 -13.35 -24.49 28.73
CA PRO A 502 -12.29 -25.51 28.80
C PRO A 502 -12.72 -26.90 28.30
N ASN A 503 -14.01 -27.21 28.35
CA ASN A 503 -14.58 -28.51 27.94
C ASN A 503 -15.25 -28.45 26.55
N ALA A 504 -15.16 -27.34 25.84
CA ALA A 504 -15.79 -27.18 24.52
C ALA A 504 -14.80 -27.46 23.39
N THR A 505 -15.31 -27.99 22.29
CA THR A 505 -14.56 -28.03 21.02
C THR A 505 -14.50 -26.60 20.49
N LEU A 506 -13.31 -26.00 20.50
CA LEU A 506 -13.06 -24.68 19.90
C LEU A 506 -12.69 -24.85 18.43
N VAL A 507 -13.42 -24.16 17.56
CA VAL A 507 -13.20 -24.10 16.12
C VAL A 507 -13.14 -22.64 15.67
N LEU A 508 -12.16 -22.33 14.82
CA LEU A 508 -12.03 -21.02 14.19
C LEU A 508 -12.78 -21.00 12.86
N LYS A 509 -13.84 -20.18 12.74
CA LYS A 509 -14.28 -19.66 11.44
C LYS A 509 -13.22 -18.65 10.99
N SER A 510 -12.40 -19.06 10.02
CA SER A 510 -11.38 -18.21 9.44
C SER A 510 -11.97 -16.95 8.81
N LEU A 511 -11.15 -15.92 8.59
CA LEU A 511 -11.60 -14.72 7.91
C LEU A 511 -12.15 -15.02 6.50
N GLN A 512 -13.23 -14.33 6.13
CA GLN A 512 -13.86 -14.40 4.81
C GLN A 512 -13.40 -13.24 3.93
N ALA A 513 -13.37 -13.44 2.61
CA ALA A 513 -12.98 -12.43 1.66
C ALA A 513 -13.84 -11.16 1.75
N LEU A 514 -13.16 -10.01 1.71
CA LEU A 514 -13.79 -8.70 1.65
C LEU A 514 -13.71 -8.16 0.22
N HIS A 515 -14.82 -7.61 -0.26
CA HIS A 515 -15.06 -7.30 -1.66
C HIS A 515 -15.34 -5.80 -1.85
N PRO A 516 -14.30 -4.93 -1.93
CA PRO A 516 -14.49 -3.48 -2.08
C PRO A 516 -15.30 -3.12 -3.33
N HIS A 517 -15.15 -3.90 -4.41
CA HIS A 517 -15.90 -3.74 -5.67
C HIS A 517 -17.40 -4.01 -5.56
N ARG A 518 -17.88 -4.59 -4.45
CA ARG A 518 -19.29 -4.86 -4.18
C ARG A 518 -19.95 -3.78 -3.32
N VAL A 519 -19.15 -2.87 -2.76
CA VAL A 519 -19.67 -1.73 -2.00
C VAL A 519 -20.10 -0.64 -2.97
N ASP A 520 -21.39 -0.34 -2.93
CA ASP A 520 -22.03 0.67 -3.75
C ASP A 520 -22.34 1.89 -2.90
N CYS A 521 -21.42 2.86 -2.91
CA CYS A 521 -21.58 4.12 -2.17
C CYS A 521 -22.65 5.05 -2.76
N GLN A 522 -23.24 4.73 -3.92
CA GLN A 522 -24.38 5.48 -4.47
C GLN A 522 -25.71 4.94 -3.91
N THR A 523 -25.89 3.60 -3.84
CA THR A 523 -27.12 3.00 -3.29
C THR A 523 -27.12 2.79 -1.77
N ALA A 524 -25.97 2.83 -1.09
CA ALA A 524 -25.92 2.86 0.38
C ALA A 524 -26.73 4.03 1.00
N THR A 525 -26.97 5.09 0.21
CA THR A 525 -27.80 6.24 0.58
C THR A 525 -29.31 5.96 0.58
N SER A 526 -29.81 4.92 -0.10
CA SER A 526 -31.25 4.73 -0.37
C SER A 526 -31.96 3.63 0.42
N GLN A 527 -31.25 2.60 0.90
CA GLN A 527 -31.90 1.47 1.60
C GLN A 527 -32.06 1.64 3.12
N LEU A 528 -31.50 2.71 3.73
CA LEU A 528 -31.70 3.06 5.15
C LEU A 528 -32.29 4.48 5.29
N LEU A 529 -33.51 4.61 4.76
CA LEU A 529 -34.38 5.76 4.96
C LEU A 529 -34.76 5.90 6.44
N VAL A 530 -34.15 6.86 7.13
CA VAL A 530 -34.75 7.82 8.09
C VAL A 530 -33.67 8.90 8.37
N ASN A 531 -34.07 10.17 8.37
CA ASN A 531 -33.31 11.41 8.66
C ASN A 531 -32.30 11.91 7.60
N ALA A 532 -32.75 12.87 6.79
CA ALA A 532 -31.99 13.51 5.70
C ALA A 532 -30.77 14.34 6.15
N GLN A 533 -30.75 14.88 7.37
CA GLN A 533 -29.60 15.64 7.90
C GLN A 533 -28.33 14.78 8.03
N ASN A 534 -28.45 13.45 8.16
CA ASN A 534 -27.30 12.55 8.23
C ASN A 534 -26.71 12.18 6.85
N ALA A 535 -27.32 12.59 5.73
CA ALA A 535 -26.85 12.18 4.41
C ALA A 535 -25.44 12.69 4.07
N ARG A 536 -25.10 13.94 4.46
CA ARG A 536 -23.76 14.52 4.23
C ARG A 536 -22.65 13.80 5.01
N ASN A 537 -22.98 13.22 6.17
CA ASN A 537 -22.05 12.40 6.96
C ASN A 537 -22.05 10.92 6.54
N ARG A 538 -22.88 10.49 5.57
CA ARG A 538 -22.96 9.07 5.17
C ARG A 538 -22.13 8.72 3.94
N THR A 539 -22.00 9.60 2.95
CA THR A 539 -21.09 9.38 1.81
C THR A 539 -19.64 9.28 2.27
N SER A 540 -19.21 10.14 3.20
CA SER A 540 -17.92 10.01 3.88
C SER A 540 -17.77 8.65 4.59
N THR A 541 -18.78 8.18 5.34
CA THR A 541 -18.69 6.85 5.98
C THR A 541 -18.61 5.68 5.01
N CYS A 542 -19.13 5.80 3.79
CA CYS A 542 -18.99 4.72 2.80
C CYS A 542 -17.56 4.64 2.27
N HIS A 543 -16.99 5.78 1.88
CA HIS A 543 -15.58 5.85 1.45
C HIS A 543 -14.62 5.46 2.58
N VAL A 544 -14.84 5.93 3.82
CA VAL A 544 -14.08 5.48 5.00
C VAL A 544 -14.17 3.96 5.19
N ARG A 545 -15.34 3.35 5.01
CA ARG A 545 -15.51 1.89 5.11
C ARG A 545 -14.81 1.12 3.99
N THR A 546 -14.74 1.65 2.77
CA THR A 546 -14.01 0.99 1.66
C THR A 546 -12.52 1.36 1.59
N LYS A 547 -12.07 2.39 2.32
CA LYS A 547 -10.68 2.88 2.33
C LYS A 547 -9.64 1.78 2.60
N TYR A 548 -10.02 0.78 3.41
CA TYR A 548 -9.13 -0.29 3.90
C TYR A 548 -9.56 -1.72 3.54
N MET A 549 -10.70 -1.89 2.87
CA MET A 549 -11.21 -3.21 2.44
C MET A 549 -10.40 -3.75 1.26
N SER A 550 -9.27 -4.40 1.53
CA SER A 550 -8.42 -5.02 0.52
C SER A 550 -8.58 -6.54 0.50
N ALA A 551 -8.58 -7.12 -0.69
CA ALA A 551 -8.60 -8.58 -0.85
C ALA A 551 -7.27 -9.19 -0.36
N SER A 552 -6.13 -8.59 -0.73
CA SER A 552 -4.80 -9.08 -0.34
C SER A 552 -4.59 -9.03 1.18
N ARG A 553 -4.92 -7.92 1.86
CA ARG A 553 -4.87 -7.80 3.33
C ARG A 553 -5.76 -8.84 3.99
N THR A 554 -6.97 -9.07 3.47
CA THR A 554 -7.88 -10.08 3.99
C THR A 554 -7.30 -11.50 3.82
N SER A 555 -6.65 -11.79 2.69
CA SER A 555 -5.96 -13.06 2.42
C SER A 555 -4.77 -13.28 3.37
N ARG A 556 -3.89 -12.28 3.53
CA ARG A 556 -2.74 -12.35 4.45
C ARG A 556 -3.20 -12.53 5.91
N LEU A 557 -4.24 -11.82 6.34
CA LEU A 557 -4.79 -11.97 7.68
C LEU A 557 -5.47 -13.33 7.88
N PHE A 558 -6.16 -13.87 6.86
CA PHE A 558 -6.67 -15.24 6.85
C PHE A 558 -5.55 -16.27 7.06
N LEU A 559 -4.47 -16.22 6.27
CA LEU A 559 -3.34 -17.15 6.40
C LEU A 559 -2.68 -17.06 7.78
N SER A 560 -2.51 -15.84 8.30
CA SER A 560 -2.02 -15.57 9.65
C SER A 560 -2.90 -16.21 10.73
N GLN A 561 -4.22 -16.05 10.64
CA GLN A 561 -5.16 -16.70 11.56
C GLN A 561 -5.07 -18.23 11.52
N GLU A 562 -4.94 -18.84 10.34
CA GLU A 562 -4.76 -20.29 10.18
C GLU A 562 -3.45 -20.78 10.85
N ARG A 563 -2.32 -20.08 10.63
CA ARG A 563 -1.03 -20.40 11.27
C ARG A 563 -1.14 -20.37 12.80
N VAL A 564 -1.74 -19.32 13.35
CA VAL A 564 -1.91 -19.18 14.80
C VAL A 564 -2.84 -20.27 15.35
N ALA A 565 -3.97 -20.55 14.67
CA ALA A 565 -4.89 -21.61 15.09
C ALA A 565 -4.22 -22.99 15.10
N ALA A 566 -3.47 -23.32 14.04
CA ALA A 566 -2.68 -24.55 13.97
C ALA A 566 -1.66 -24.65 15.12
N SER A 567 -0.92 -23.57 15.41
CA SER A 567 0.06 -23.53 16.52
C SER A 567 -0.57 -23.77 17.91
N LEU A 568 -1.87 -23.51 18.05
CA LEU A 568 -2.63 -23.72 19.28
C LEU A 568 -3.44 -25.02 19.28
N GLY A 569 -3.37 -25.84 18.23
CA GLY A 569 -4.24 -27.01 18.07
C GLY A 569 -5.73 -26.61 18.10
N VAL A 570 -6.08 -25.50 17.43
CA VAL A 570 -7.46 -25.06 17.19
C VAL A 570 -7.81 -25.44 15.77
N ARG A 571 -8.87 -26.25 15.60
CA ARG A 571 -9.36 -26.66 14.27
C ARG A 571 -9.94 -25.46 13.54
N THR A 572 -9.70 -25.34 12.24
CA THR A 572 -10.20 -24.23 11.41
C THR A 572 -11.32 -24.67 10.48
N LEU A 573 -12.16 -23.72 10.06
CA LEU A 573 -13.09 -23.89 8.94
C LEU A 573 -12.35 -23.56 7.64
N GLY A 574 -11.47 -24.48 7.24
CA GLY A 574 -10.54 -24.27 6.14
C GLY A 574 -11.19 -23.84 4.82
N ARG A 575 -10.44 -23.11 4.01
CA ARG A 575 -10.82 -22.59 2.67
C ARG A 575 -11.96 -21.57 2.63
N LEU A 576 -12.44 -21.05 3.77
CA LEU A 576 -13.53 -20.07 3.75
C LEU A 576 -13.17 -18.80 2.98
N TYR A 577 -11.92 -18.31 3.08
CA TYR A 577 -11.46 -17.17 2.28
C TYR A 577 -11.62 -17.42 0.77
N SER A 578 -11.04 -18.50 0.24
CA SER A 578 -11.11 -18.82 -1.20
C SER A 578 -12.55 -19.02 -1.68
N LEU A 579 -13.38 -19.69 -0.88
CA LEU A 579 -14.79 -19.92 -1.21
C LEU A 579 -15.62 -18.63 -1.20
N THR A 580 -15.38 -17.75 -0.23
CA THR A 580 -16.06 -16.44 -0.16
C THR A 580 -15.50 -15.44 -1.18
N TYR A 581 -14.24 -15.59 -1.61
CA TYR A 581 -13.63 -14.79 -2.67
C TYR A 581 -14.31 -15.06 -4.02
N ARG A 582 -14.41 -16.34 -4.41
CA ARG A 582 -15.03 -16.78 -5.68
C ARG A 582 -16.53 -16.45 -5.79
N HIS A 583 -17.19 -16.20 -4.66
CA HIS A 583 -18.62 -15.91 -4.59
C HIS A 583 -18.91 -14.45 -4.25
N ALA A 584 -18.09 -13.49 -4.73
CA ALA A 584 -18.29 -12.05 -4.49
C ALA A 584 -19.70 -11.55 -4.83
N HIS A 585 -20.32 -12.10 -5.88
CA HIS A 585 -21.70 -11.76 -6.25
C HIS A 585 -22.76 -12.18 -5.21
N GLN A 586 -22.43 -13.11 -4.30
CA GLN A 586 -23.26 -13.50 -3.14
C GLN A 586 -23.12 -12.56 -1.94
N THR A 587 -22.36 -11.46 -2.02
CA THR A 587 -22.48 -10.42 -1.00
C THR A 587 -23.84 -9.72 -1.09
N VAL A 588 -24.35 -9.28 0.07
CA VAL A 588 -25.53 -8.41 0.16
C VAL A 588 -25.29 -7.16 -0.69
N ARG A 589 -26.26 -6.76 -1.51
CA ARG A 589 -26.10 -5.63 -2.43
C ARG A 589 -25.65 -4.36 -1.68
N GLY A 590 -24.54 -3.77 -2.11
CA GLY A 590 -23.95 -2.58 -1.50
C GLY A 590 -23.10 -2.84 -0.25
N ASP A 591 -23.02 -4.09 0.23
CA ASP A 591 -22.09 -4.53 1.26
C ASP A 591 -21.06 -5.49 0.63
N GLY A 592 -19.77 -5.24 0.87
CA GLY A 592 -18.69 -6.09 0.39
C GLY A 592 -18.19 -7.08 1.44
N ARG A 593 -18.87 -7.20 2.58
CA ARG A 593 -18.42 -8.01 3.73
C ARG A 593 -19.46 -9.05 4.09
N HIS A 594 -20.74 -8.67 4.06
CA HIS A 594 -21.85 -9.52 4.46
C HIS A 594 -22.37 -10.34 3.28
N PHE A 595 -22.57 -11.65 3.45
CA PHE A 595 -23.07 -12.58 2.43
C PHE A 595 -24.58 -12.82 2.54
N THR A 596 -25.24 -13.20 1.45
CA THR A 596 -26.68 -13.50 1.45
C THR A 596 -27.01 -14.63 2.44
N PRO A 597 -28.19 -14.65 3.08
CA PRO A 597 -28.60 -15.75 3.95
C PRO A 597 -28.53 -17.12 3.24
N GLN A 598 -28.90 -17.17 1.97
CA GLN A 598 -28.83 -18.36 1.12
C GLN A 598 -27.40 -18.88 0.94
N PHE A 599 -26.43 -17.98 0.78
CA PHE A 599 -25.03 -18.39 0.71
C PHE A 599 -24.49 -18.81 2.07
N ASN A 600 -24.92 -18.18 3.17
CA ASN A 600 -24.59 -18.66 4.51
C ASN A 600 -25.16 -20.07 4.77
N ASP A 601 -26.39 -20.38 4.34
CA ASP A 601 -26.95 -21.74 4.40
C ASP A 601 -26.11 -22.75 3.60
N PHE A 602 -25.67 -22.38 2.39
CA PHE A 602 -24.76 -23.19 1.58
C PHE A 602 -23.41 -23.43 2.27
N LEU A 603 -22.79 -22.38 2.84
CA LEU A 603 -21.54 -22.50 3.61
C LEU A 603 -21.73 -23.40 4.83
N TRP A 604 -22.85 -23.31 5.53
CA TRP A 604 -23.18 -24.19 6.65
C TRP A 604 -23.31 -25.65 6.21
N GLY A 605 -24.02 -25.93 5.12
CA GLY A 605 -24.13 -27.29 4.55
C GLY A 605 -22.80 -27.86 4.02
N ARG A 606 -21.86 -26.99 3.61
CA ARG A 606 -20.48 -27.37 3.24
C ARG A 606 -19.54 -27.58 4.44
N THR A 607 -19.94 -27.19 5.65
CA THR A 607 -19.09 -27.18 6.85
C THR A 607 -19.56 -28.18 7.92
N PHE A 608 -20.87 -28.35 8.05
CA PHE A 608 -21.51 -29.08 9.13
C PHE A 608 -22.33 -30.26 8.60
N ALA A 609 -22.18 -31.41 9.25
CA ALA A 609 -23.01 -32.59 9.00
C ALA A 609 -24.17 -32.66 10.02
N ASN A 610 -25.19 -33.45 9.68
CA ASN A 610 -26.38 -33.68 10.51
C ASN A 610 -27.09 -32.37 10.91
N VAL A 611 -27.25 -31.47 9.93
CA VAL A 611 -28.10 -30.27 9.98
C VAL A 611 -29.58 -30.69 9.89
N GLU A 612 -30.00 -31.62 10.75
CA GLU A 612 -31.38 -32.09 10.79
C GLU A 612 -32.29 -31.02 11.39
N LEU A 613 -33.34 -30.67 10.66
CA LEU A 613 -34.45 -29.90 11.17
C LEU A 613 -35.26 -30.79 12.13
N CYS A 614 -35.60 -30.28 13.30
CA CYS A 614 -36.56 -30.95 14.19
C CYS A 614 -37.85 -31.22 13.42
N SER A 615 -38.23 -32.49 13.27
CA SER A 615 -39.55 -32.82 12.74
C SER A 615 -40.61 -32.19 13.64
N GLU A 616 -41.69 -31.67 13.04
CA GLU A 616 -42.63 -30.76 13.72
C GLU A 616 -43.38 -31.40 14.91
N ARG A 617 -43.23 -32.71 15.13
CA ARG A 617 -43.93 -33.49 16.15
C ARG A 617 -43.37 -33.35 17.58
N HIS A 618 -42.25 -32.66 17.81
CA HIS A 618 -41.57 -32.60 19.13
C HIS A 618 -41.23 -31.18 19.61
N ARG A 619 -42.23 -30.30 19.74
CA ARG A 619 -42.14 -29.10 20.61
C ARG A 619 -43.09 -29.21 21.81
N PRO A 620 -42.60 -29.47 23.03
CA PRO A 620 -43.42 -29.29 24.23
C PRO A 620 -43.73 -27.80 24.42
N ALA A 621 -45.01 -27.46 24.52
CA ALA A 621 -45.48 -26.07 24.58
C ALA A 621 -45.16 -25.41 25.94
N ARG A 622 -43.99 -24.77 26.05
CA ARG A 622 -43.64 -23.84 27.14
C ARG A 622 -42.76 -22.70 26.63
N PHE A 623 -43.30 -21.47 26.52
CA PHE A 623 -42.92 -20.35 27.40
C PHE A 623 -43.78 -19.09 27.15
N HIS A 624 -43.75 -18.18 28.14
CA HIS A 624 -44.70 -17.09 28.44
C HIS A 624 -45.26 -16.21 27.31
N ALA A 625 -46.54 -15.88 27.48
CA ALA A 625 -47.15 -14.67 26.94
C ALA A 625 -46.74 -13.44 27.77
N SER A 626 -46.30 -12.37 27.10
CA SER A 626 -46.17 -11.03 27.68
C SER A 626 -46.82 -9.99 26.77
N ARG A 627 -48.04 -9.58 27.13
CA ARG A 627 -48.77 -8.35 26.75
C ARG A 627 -48.45 -7.70 25.40
N ALA A 628 -49.38 -7.81 24.46
CA ALA A 628 -49.54 -6.85 23.36
C ALA A 628 -50.88 -6.09 23.51
N ALA A 629 -50.80 -4.76 23.58
CA ALA A 629 -51.93 -3.83 23.43
C ALA A 629 -51.34 -2.51 22.90
N GLY A 630 -51.89 -1.86 21.87
CA GLY A 630 -53.00 -2.22 21.00
C GLY A 630 -53.04 -1.27 19.78
N GLY A 631 -54.18 -1.16 19.10
CA GLY A 631 -54.42 -0.11 18.10
C GLY A 631 -54.45 -0.56 16.64
N ARG A 632 -55.61 -1.03 16.16
CA ARG A 632 -55.97 -1.07 14.73
C ARG A 632 -56.73 0.20 14.34
N ARG A 633 -56.37 0.81 13.22
CA ARG A 633 -57.19 1.54 12.22
C ARG A 633 -56.25 1.83 11.02
N GLY A 634 -56.60 1.67 9.74
CA GLY A 634 -57.80 1.13 9.11
C GLY A 634 -58.06 1.82 7.77
N GLN A 635 -58.01 1.08 6.64
CA GLN A 635 -58.35 1.52 5.26
C GLN A 635 -57.44 2.65 4.68
N GLY A 636 -57.26 2.84 3.36
CA GLY A 636 -57.63 2.03 2.19
C GLY A 636 -57.53 2.85 0.89
N VAL A 637 -57.27 2.18 -0.26
CA VAL A 637 -57.45 2.68 -1.66
C VAL A 637 -56.50 3.77 -2.18
N GLY A 638 -56.15 3.67 -3.48
CA GLY A 638 -55.86 4.87 -4.31
C GLY A 638 -54.52 4.92 -5.02
N ALA A 639 -54.36 4.21 -6.14
CA ALA A 639 -53.35 4.56 -7.14
C ALA A 639 -53.87 5.74 -7.98
N GLY A 640 -53.11 6.82 -8.08
CA GLY A 640 -53.45 7.98 -8.90
C GLY A 640 -52.21 8.80 -9.20
N ALA A 641 -52.00 9.13 -10.48
CA ALA A 641 -51.02 10.12 -10.89
C ALA A 641 -51.36 11.48 -10.25
N ARG A 642 -50.34 12.30 -9.99
CA ARG A 642 -50.52 13.68 -9.54
C ARG A 642 -49.79 14.62 -10.48
N ASP A 643 -50.58 15.48 -11.09
CA ASP A 643 -50.13 16.63 -11.86
C ASP A 643 -49.33 17.61 -11.00
N ALA A 644 -48.51 18.44 -11.65
CA ALA A 644 -47.80 19.52 -11.00
C ALA A 644 -48.78 20.65 -10.65
N PRO A 645 -48.69 21.27 -9.46
CA PRO A 645 -49.49 22.45 -9.15
C PRO A 645 -48.97 23.67 -9.93
N GLU A 646 -49.87 24.33 -10.66
CA GLU A 646 -49.62 25.65 -11.26
C GLU A 646 -49.51 26.73 -10.17
N GLY A 647 -48.33 26.83 -9.55
CA GLY A 647 -47.96 27.91 -8.65
C GLY A 647 -47.33 29.07 -9.42
N VAL A 648 -48.13 30.07 -9.80
CA VAL A 648 -47.64 31.34 -10.35
C VAL A 648 -46.75 32.04 -9.32
N GLY A 649 -45.56 32.52 -9.72
CA GLY A 649 -44.76 33.40 -8.86
C GLY A 649 -43.30 33.64 -9.25
N CYS A 650 -42.65 32.72 -9.98
CA CYS A 650 -41.28 32.91 -10.46
C CYS A 650 -40.99 32.06 -11.71
N ALA A 651 -40.58 32.69 -12.80
CA ALA A 651 -39.88 32.05 -13.91
C ALA A 651 -38.38 32.40 -13.90
N VAL A 652 -37.56 31.45 -14.35
CA VAL A 652 -36.11 31.64 -14.56
C VAL A 652 -35.70 30.98 -15.87
N SER A 653 -34.87 31.67 -16.64
CA SER A 653 -34.29 31.17 -17.88
C SER A 653 -32.78 30.95 -17.72
N LEU A 654 -32.24 29.96 -18.43
CA LEU A 654 -30.79 29.76 -18.53
C LEU A 654 -30.28 30.61 -19.70
N VAL A 655 -29.42 31.59 -19.40
CA VAL A 655 -28.81 32.49 -20.39
C VAL A 655 -27.59 31.82 -21.01
N GLU A 656 -26.72 31.23 -20.19
CA GLU A 656 -25.47 30.61 -20.65
C GLU A 656 -25.18 29.32 -19.89
N LYS A 657 -24.81 28.23 -20.60
CA LYS A 657 -24.59 26.91 -19.99
C LYS A 657 -23.11 26.57 -19.84
N HIS A 658 -22.67 26.36 -18.60
CA HIS A 658 -21.29 26.02 -18.23
C HIS A 658 -21.13 24.58 -17.66
N SER A 659 -22.18 23.75 -17.75
CA SER A 659 -22.15 22.32 -17.42
C SER A 659 -22.20 21.43 -18.66
N LYS A 660 -21.48 20.30 -18.65
CA LYS A 660 -21.53 19.30 -19.74
C LYS A 660 -22.92 18.66 -19.86
N THR A 661 -23.53 18.34 -18.73
CA THR A 661 -24.93 17.90 -18.57
C THR A 661 -25.93 18.84 -19.24
N ARG A 662 -27.05 18.29 -19.71
CA ARG A 662 -28.18 19.04 -20.26
C ARG A 662 -28.89 19.80 -19.14
N CYS A 663 -29.27 21.04 -19.39
CA CYS A 663 -30.05 21.84 -18.45
C CYS A 663 -31.50 21.93 -18.92
N GLU A 664 -32.44 21.66 -18.03
CA GLU A 664 -33.88 21.58 -18.30
C GLU A 664 -34.64 22.28 -17.17
N ALA A 665 -35.44 23.29 -17.52
CA ALA A 665 -36.24 24.06 -16.57
C ALA A 665 -37.28 23.15 -15.90
N GLY A 666 -37.51 23.32 -14.59
CA GLY A 666 -38.34 22.45 -13.76
C GLY A 666 -37.70 21.09 -13.42
N GLY A 667 -36.87 20.53 -14.31
CA GLY A 667 -36.18 19.25 -14.10
C GLY A 667 -34.92 19.38 -13.25
N ASN A 668 -33.97 20.22 -13.69
CA ASN A 668 -32.65 20.31 -13.08
C ASN A 668 -32.13 21.75 -12.87
N PHE A 669 -32.92 22.74 -13.26
CA PHE A 669 -32.90 24.07 -12.65
C PHE A 669 -34.32 24.63 -12.56
N GLY A 670 -34.53 25.63 -11.72
CA GLY A 670 -35.80 26.34 -11.59
C GLY A 670 -35.67 27.45 -10.56
N CYS A 671 -36.77 28.11 -10.20
CA CYS A 671 -36.78 29.04 -9.09
C CYS A 671 -37.97 28.82 -8.16
N ARG A 672 -37.93 29.46 -7.00
CA ARG A 672 -39.00 29.51 -6.02
C ARG A 672 -39.02 30.88 -5.35
N VAL A 673 -40.19 31.32 -4.92
CA VAL A 673 -40.34 32.45 -4.00
C VAL A 673 -40.24 31.90 -2.58
N ARG A 674 -39.46 32.56 -1.72
CA ARG A 674 -39.35 32.25 -0.29
C ARG A 674 -40.44 32.97 0.51
N ASP A 675 -40.61 32.58 1.78
CA ASP A 675 -41.61 33.19 2.68
C ASP A 675 -41.34 34.69 2.96
N ASP A 676 -40.11 35.15 2.73
CA ASP A 676 -39.66 36.55 2.82
C ASP A 676 -39.88 37.34 1.51
N GLY A 677 -40.41 36.71 0.46
CA GLY A 677 -40.63 37.30 -0.87
C GLY A 677 -39.43 37.21 -1.82
N ASP A 678 -38.25 36.81 -1.34
CA ASP A 678 -37.05 36.69 -2.18
C ASP A 678 -37.21 35.57 -3.22
N ARG A 679 -36.76 35.85 -4.45
CA ARG A 679 -36.69 34.86 -5.53
C ARG A 679 -35.35 34.14 -5.49
N GLU A 680 -35.40 32.82 -5.38
CA GLU A 680 -34.24 31.94 -5.29
C GLU A 680 -34.21 30.96 -6.47
N VAL A 681 -33.14 31.04 -7.28
CA VAL A 681 -32.81 30.07 -8.33
C VAL A 681 -32.16 28.85 -7.70
N TRP A 682 -32.62 27.66 -8.04
CA TRP A 682 -31.99 26.40 -7.68
C TRP A 682 -31.48 25.68 -8.94
N ALA A 683 -30.33 25.02 -8.82
CA ALA A 683 -29.73 24.24 -9.91
C ALA A 683 -29.13 22.92 -9.37
N ARG A 684 -29.33 21.80 -10.09
CA ARG A 684 -28.90 20.45 -9.73
C ARG A 684 -28.18 19.82 -10.90
N SER A 685 -26.86 19.65 -10.82
CA SER A 685 -26.04 19.21 -11.97
C SER A 685 -26.18 20.08 -13.24
N CYS A 686 -26.79 21.27 -13.14
CA CYS A 686 -26.76 22.32 -14.14
C CYS A 686 -25.91 23.47 -13.59
N ARG A 687 -25.07 24.08 -14.43
CA ARG A 687 -24.26 25.27 -14.07
C ARG A 687 -24.35 26.28 -15.20
N GLY A 688 -24.41 27.57 -14.85
CA GLY A 688 -24.56 28.62 -15.85
C GLY A 688 -24.95 29.97 -15.27
N MET A 689 -25.26 30.88 -16.20
CA MET A 689 -25.88 32.17 -15.92
C MET A 689 -27.39 32.05 -16.07
N PHE A 690 -28.15 32.54 -15.09
CA PHE A 690 -29.61 32.43 -15.04
C PHE A 690 -30.26 33.80 -14.90
N ARG A 691 -31.28 34.10 -15.71
CA ARG A 691 -32.05 35.35 -15.64
C ARG A 691 -33.40 35.09 -14.99
N CYS A 692 -33.66 35.78 -13.89
CA CYS A 692 -34.96 35.76 -13.24
C CYS A 692 -35.92 36.69 -13.99
N GLU A 693 -37.17 36.26 -14.17
CA GLU A 693 -38.19 37.08 -14.85
C GLU A 693 -38.41 38.41 -14.11
N GLY A 694 -38.30 39.54 -14.81
CA GLY A 694 -38.45 40.89 -14.22
C GLY A 694 -37.17 41.48 -13.61
N GLU A 695 -36.07 40.72 -13.54
CA GLU A 695 -34.76 41.22 -13.13
C GLU A 695 -33.87 41.50 -14.35
N ALA A 696 -33.03 42.54 -14.29
CA ALA A 696 -32.10 42.88 -15.36
C ALA A 696 -30.79 42.07 -15.32
N ASP A 697 -30.37 41.65 -14.12
CA ASP A 697 -29.07 41.02 -13.89
C ASP A 697 -29.09 39.49 -13.97
N ASP A 698 -28.02 38.92 -14.54
CA ASP A 698 -27.83 37.48 -14.64
C ASP A 698 -27.11 36.91 -13.41
N VAL A 699 -27.68 35.87 -12.82
CA VAL A 699 -27.16 35.21 -11.62
C VAL A 699 -26.33 33.99 -11.99
N ALA A 700 -25.05 34.00 -11.64
CA ALA A 700 -24.19 32.82 -11.75
C ALA A 700 -24.60 31.77 -10.71
N CYS A 701 -25.09 30.60 -11.15
CA CYS A 701 -25.47 29.50 -10.28
C CYS A 701 -24.84 28.17 -10.72
N GLY A 702 -24.51 27.30 -9.75
CA GLY A 702 -23.75 26.08 -10.02
C GLY A 702 -22.28 26.09 -9.59
N TYR A 703 -21.85 27.06 -8.79
CA TYR A 703 -20.44 27.30 -8.43
C TYR A 703 -20.18 27.27 -6.92
N PRO A 704 -18.98 26.87 -6.47
CA PRO A 704 -17.93 26.18 -7.23
C PRO A 704 -18.35 24.73 -7.59
N PRO A 705 -17.76 24.11 -8.63
CA PRO A 705 -18.21 22.80 -9.11
C PRO A 705 -17.94 21.68 -8.08
N GLY A 706 -18.98 20.95 -7.68
CA GLY A 706 -18.86 19.73 -6.87
C GLY A 706 -20.09 19.41 -5.99
N ALA A 707 -20.94 20.39 -5.70
CA ALA A 707 -22.18 20.16 -4.95
C ALA A 707 -23.30 19.57 -5.83
N GLY A 708 -24.14 18.71 -5.24
CA GLY A 708 -25.29 18.10 -5.91
C GLY A 708 -26.47 19.05 -6.16
N SER A 709 -26.51 20.18 -5.46
CA SER A 709 -27.49 21.26 -5.65
C SER A 709 -26.94 22.60 -5.19
N TYR A 710 -27.32 23.67 -5.88
CA TYR A 710 -26.99 25.06 -5.58
C TYR A 710 -28.27 25.88 -5.44
N THR A 711 -28.19 26.97 -4.69
CA THR A 711 -29.25 27.95 -4.46
C THR A 711 -28.65 29.34 -4.50
N CYS A 712 -29.20 30.22 -5.33
CA CYS A 712 -28.66 31.53 -5.68
C CYS A 712 -29.82 32.56 -5.70
N ARG A 713 -29.57 33.81 -5.27
CA ARG A 713 -30.63 34.84 -5.19
C ARG A 713 -30.69 35.68 -6.46
N CYS A 714 -31.91 36.01 -6.88
CA CYS A 714 -32.15 37.07 -7.88
C CYS A 714 -31.83 38.45 -7.28
N GLY A 715 -31.45 39.43 -8.10
CA GLY A 715 -31.30 40.84 -7.69
C GLY A 715 -30.13 41.17 -6.74
N GLN A 716 -29.23 40.22 -6.42
CA GLN A 716 -27.99 40.50 -5.70
C GLN A 716 -26.75 40.10 -6.52
N PRO A 717 -25.86 41.05 -6.89
CA PRO A 717 -24.55 40.68 -7.40
C PRO A 717 -23.78 39.93 -6.31
N ASN A 718 -23.19 38.77 -6.67
CA ASN A 718 -22.55 37.85 -5.73
C ASN A 718 -21.42 38.53 -4.91
N SER A 719 -21.76 38.98 -3.70
CA SER A 719 -20.84 39.61 -2.75
C SER A 719 -20.10 38.57 -1.91
N THR A 720 -19.41 37.62 -2.56
CA THR A 720 -18.44 36.75 -1.88
C THR A 720 -17.18 37.55 -1.53
N THR A 721 -17.13 38.03 -0.29
CA THR A 721 -15.97 38.69 0.30
C THR A 721 -14.79 37.72 0.46
N ALA A 722 -13.71 38.03 -0.26
CA ALA A 722 -12.30 37.65 -0.07
C ALA A 722 -11.95 36.34 0.67
N ASN A 723 -11.28 35.42 -0.04
CA ASN A 723 -9.84 35.21 0.17
C ASN A 723 -9.18 34.50 -1.04
N SER A 724 -8.20 35.19 -1.63
CA SER A 724 -7.24 34.73 -2.66
C SER A 724 -7.68 33.60 -3.61
N CYS A 725 -8.36 33.93 -4.71
CA CYS A 725 -8.38 33.06 -5.89
C CYS A 725 -7.04 33.17 -6.64
N ALA A 726 -6.24 32.11 -6.58
CA ALA A 726 -5.18 31.88 -7.57
C ALA A 726 -5.78 31.38 -8.90
N ASP A 727 -5.10 31.66 -10.00
CA ASP A 727 -5.46 31.27 -11.38
C ASP A 727 -5.85 29.78 -11.50
N PRO A 728 -7.03 29.43 -12.07
CA PRO A 728 -7.52 28.04 -12.16
C PRO A 728 -6.74 27.10 -13.11
N ARG A 729 -5.61 27.53 -13.69
CA ARG A 729 -4.77 26.74 -14.63
C ARG A 729 -3.81 25.71 -13.97
N ARG A 730 -4.02 25.27 -12.73
CA ARG A 730 -2.97 24.54 -11.97
C ARG A 730 -3.40 23.32 -11.14
N TRP A 731 -4.12 22.38 -11.76
CA TRP A 731 -4.38 21.05 -11.16
C TRP A 731 -4.22 19.91 -12.19
N ALA A 732 -2.97 19.54 -12.45
CA ALA A 732 -2.59 18.32 -13.15
C ALA A 732 -1.36 17.68 -12.48
N GLY A 733 -1.25 16.35 -12.52
CA GLY A 733 -0.13 15.61 -11.92
C GLY A 733 1.20 15.91 -12.61
N LYS A 734 2.29 15.99 -11.83
CA LYS A 734 3.64 16.23 -12.36
C LYS A 734 4.19 14.96 -13.01
N LEU A 735 4.20 14.92 -14.34
CA LEU A 735 4.98 13.95 -15.11
C LEU A 735 6.46 14.33 -15.08
N SER A 736 7.33 13.35 -14.80
CA SER A 736 8.79 13.47 -14.85
C SER A 736 9.37 12.94 -16.16
N TRP A 737 10.37 13.63 -16.71
CA TRP A 737 11.17 13.20 -17.85
C TRP A 737 12.61 12.89 -17.45
N ASN A 738 13.19 11.84 -18.03
CA ASN A 738 14.57 11.43 -17.83
C ASN A 738 15.30 11.26 -19.17
N LEU A 739 16.62 11.40 -19.17
CA LEU A 739 17.50 11.14 -20.30
C LEU A 739 18.05 9.71 -20.18
N VAL A 740 17.77 8.84 -21.15
CA VAL A 740 18.17 7.42 -21.16
C VAL A 740 19.29 7.21 -22.17
N VAL A 741 20.37 6.54 -21.76
CA VAL A 741 21.52 6.19 -22.61
C VAL A 741 21.63 4.67 -22.70
N SER A 742 21.54 4.12 -23.90
CA SER A 742 21.89 2.72 -24.19
C SER A 742 23.39 2.57 -24.41
N ARG A 743 23.96 1.43 -23.98
CA ARG A 743 25.33 1.02 -24.30
C ARG A 743 25.40 0.18 -25.57
#